data_AF-A0A3B9HVR2-F1
#
_entry.id   AF-A0A3B9HVR2-F1
#
_cell.length_a   1.000
_cell.length_b   1.000
_cell.length_c   1.000
_cell.angle_alpha   90.00
_cell.angle_beta   90.00
_cell.angle_gamma   90.00
#
_symmetry.space_group_name_H-M   'P 1'
#
loop_
_entity.id
_entity.type
_entity.pdbx_description
1 polymer ?
#
loop_
_entity_poly.entity_id
_entity_poly.type
_entity_poly.pdbx_seq_one_letter_code
_entity_poly.pdbx_strand_id
1 'polypeptide(L)'
;MDQLLKSIENELQFTYDPGDEKIIREKTEQMAAELRSLGVKSRHVFATTGLASDSVRPPKIAFASGIDDSQRDFYHKLAHFQLLYFYDLPKEEQENLVNQHMSEMFGTDISADHFTAEKIGGSMPVETGPRRELFYWNYLRVFSEKALEQPLPANNHELSGMSPEDRRIAGIVMFSIDQAQAQGNPQLLINAYSEPGFEIALRSDSGQLFHRASFPMSLLTSEKPDTAADFASYLVESDEIRLNQQNYRLIVASNLPTEGGANLAQIAVLLLLIIVPAVVYFYRSIYAGTAVSKSIQSKLVFSILLTALVPMFTVVFISSYFIFENHQAMVQQQRLEIKRFLDAFETAQYFVHSGITWQIQEMSKNPRLLELARELEQKPGSEEVKSHLRTLLAKCFKLIDADEDWANNVTARNCILLGQNKLEFHYSKTPDREQGEFANVLSQIGRHILACISSGGASGNLSMKNLKSELYFDGAMQSLRSNFGDRSYIRLSNAISQLVEFEITTGAAGVVIMPLPSLENPEFVILWLISFSRGNYMTRMAEHNRGPIAILTIEYHRYGKLMRKYMPVPGLDLFKETAWIAASNMPVSSEKKIRQAKISVEGRPGIQQFNSLVIGAASQTPIDRMTGSIRRYLHYFMVLAVLVFLLIGYQTASDIMIPVRALTDGMHQIGLQNYFYRIGLDRNDELGQLCASYDRFAKGLAEKEVMGKMLSRSAQLAMAGSADAGGQLLSSKREFVFIFIGSTDFAQHLSGDNTEELFKQLKDQVAQLCRIIIDLGGDIDKLMGDKILGVFAVGDSNNSGQSARQAAINATRQIIEAEQAGKLHFPVAIGVNAGEVINGMLGFGAKRDFTVIGDAVNVSARIEKEAEKLPEQRCLFSHEFVSGLTDASAFSLHSEAALKGKSATLKLYRLT
;
A
#
# COMPACT_ATOMS: atom_id res chain seq x y z
N MET A 1 -30.11 22.17 23.83
CA MET A 1 -29.83 23.56 24.23
C MET A 1 -28.97 24.27 23.22
N ASP A 2 -27.73 23.83 22.98
CA ASP A 2 -26.89 24.46 21.94
C ASP A 2 -27.52 24.43 20.54
N GLN A 3 -28.26 23.37 20.19
CA GLN A 3 -29.05 23.32 18.94
C GLN A 3 -30.13 24.40 18.87
N LEU A 4 -30.79 24.69 19.99
CA LEU A 4 -31.77 25.77 20.07
C LEU A 4 -31.10 27.12 19.94
N LEU A 5 -30.01 27.34 20.69
CA LEU A 5 -29.26 28.60 20.62
C LEU A 5 -28.84 28.87 19.18
N LYS A 6 -28.26 27.89 18.47
CA LYS A 6 -27.93 28.02 17.05
C LYS A 6 -29.14 28.35 16.18
N SER A 7 -30.29 27.72 16.44
CA SER A 7 -31.55 28.00 15.72
C SER A 7 -31.99 29.45 15.91
N ILE A 8 -31.90 29.97 17.13
CA ILE A 8 -32.22 31.38 17.44
C ILE A 8 -31.16 32.31 16.82
N GLU A 9 -29.88 32.04 17.02
CA GLU A 9 -28.74 32.82 16.51
C GLU A 9 -28.79 32.95 14.96
N ASN A 10 -29.27 31.92 14.25
CA ASN A 10 -29.39 31.93 12.78
C ASN A 10 -30.55 32.80 12.25
N GLU A 11 -31.60 33.03 13.04
CA GLU A 11 -32.77 33.81 12.62
C GLU A 11 -32.67 35.30 13.03
N LEU A 12 -31.77 35.62 13.95
CA LEU A 12 -31.52 36.98 14.44
C LEU A 12 -30.61 37.76 13.48
N GLN A 13 -30.88 39.05 13.31
CA GLN A 13 -30.05 39.93 12.49
C GLN A 13 -28.94 40.62 13.30
N PHE A 14 -27.85 41.00 12.63
CA PHE A 14 -26.73 41.69 13.27
C PHE A 14 -27.13 43.07 13.82
N THR A 15 -28.05 43.78 13.17
CA THR A 15 -28.63 45.03 13.67
C THR A 15 -29.83 44.77 14.56
N TYR A 16 -30.01 45.57 15.62
CA TYR A 16 -31.16 45.46 16.51
C TYR A 16 -32.48 45.64 15.76
N ASP A 17 -33.34 44.62 15.83
CA ASP A 17 -34.71 44.64 15.31
C ASP A 17 -35.69 44.46 16.48
N PRO A 18 -36.72 45.32 16.63
CA PRO A 18 -37.86 45.07 17.51
C PRO A 18 -38.51 43.67 17.33
N GLY A 19 -38.36 43.04 16.16
CA GLY A 19 -38.78 41.66 15.87
C GLY A 19 -38.00 40.57 16.62
N ASP A 20 -36.81 40.87 17.14
CA ASP A 20 -35.96 39.89 17.86
C ASP A 20 -36.68 39.32 19.10
N GLU A 21 -37.49 40.15 19.77
CA GLU A 21 -38.29 39.72 20.94
C GLU A 21 -39.25 38.58 20.58
N LYS A 22 -39.90 38.67 19.41
CA LYS A 22 -40.84 37.67 18.92
C LYS A 22 -40.13 36.36 18.58
N ILE A 23 -38.98 36.44 17.90
CA ILE A 23 -38.16 35.28 17.50
C ILE A 23 -37.68 34.53 18.75
N ILE A 24 -37.09 35.25 19.71
CA ILE A 24 -36.59 34.67 20.97
C ILE A 24 -37.73 34.00 21.74
N ARG A 25 -38.90 34.65 21.82
CA ARG A 25 -40.08 34.10 22.50
C ARG A 25 -40.57 32.81 21.85
N GLU A 26 -40.84 32.81 20.54
CA GLU A 26 -41.39 31.65 19.82
C GLU A 26 -40.48 30.42 19.93
N LYS A 27 -39.17 30.61 19.74
CA LYS A 27 -38.18 29.52 19.84
C LYS A 27 -38.00 29.02 21.27
N THR A 28 -38.03 29.91 22.26
CA THR A 28 -37.94 29.51 23.68
C THR A 28 -39.19 28.74 24.13
N GLU A 29 -40.38 29.13 23.63
CA GLU A 29 -41.62 28.38 23.83
C GLU A 29 -41.56 27.00 23.17
N GLN A 30 -41.05 26.91 21.94
CA GLN A 30 -40.82 25.65 21.23
C GLN A 30 -39.89 24.72 22.03
N MET A 31 -38.77 25.22 22.54
CA MET A 31 -37.86 24.46 23.40
C MET A 31 -38.56 23.90 24.63
N ALA A 32 -39.35 24.73 25.33
CA ALA A 32 -40.06 24.30 26.52
C ALA A 32 -41.09 23.20 26.20
N ALA A 33 -41.66 23.19 24.99
CA ALA A 33 -42.52 22.12 24.50
C ALA A 33 -41.73 20.84 24.13
N GLU A 34 -40.58 20.96 23.47
CA GLU A 34 -39.69 19.84 23.14
C GLU A 34 -39.16 19.14 24.40
N LEU A 35 -38.72 19.89 25.42
CA LEU A 35 -38.32 19.32 26.70
C LEU A 35 -39.44 18.53 27.37
N ARG A 36 -40.67 19.06 27.33
CA ARG A 36 -41.85 18.35 27.85
C ARG A 36 -42.10 17.05 27.10
N SER A 37 -41.89 17.02 25.78
CA SER A 37 -42.01 15.80 24.97
C SER A 37 -40.99 14.72 25.34
N LEU A 38 -39.84 15.12 25.89
CA LEU A 38 -38.79 14.22 26.42
C LEU A 38 -39.03 13.81 27.88
N GLY A 39 -40.18 14.18 28.46
CA GLY A 39 -40.51 13.89 29.86
C GLY A 39 -39.85 14.81 30.87
N VAL A 40 -39.24 15.92 30.43
CA VAL A 40 -38.59 16.91 31.30
C VAL A 40 -39.43 18.19 31.32
N LYS A 41 -39.96 18.55 32.48
CA LYS A 41 -40.66 19.82 32.67
C LYS A 41 -39.65 20.88 33.10
N SER A 42 -39.45 21.88 32.24
CA SER A 42 -38.75 23.11 32.60
C SER A 42 -39.47 23.79 33.75
N ARG A 43 -38.75 24.08 34.83
CA ARG A 43 -39.31 24.70 36.02
C ARG A 43 -39.27 26.21 35.92
N HIS A 44 -38.08 26.75 35.66
CA HIS A 44 -37.89 28.17 35.38
C HIS A 44 -37.41 28.30 33.94
N VAL A 45 -38.04 29.18 33.16
CA VAL A 45 -37.55 29.57 31.84
C VAL A 45 -37.60 31.09 31.76
N PHE A 46 -36.48 31.69 31.42
CA PHE A 46 -36.34 33.14 31.35
C PHE A 46 -35.47 33.50 30.15
N ALA A 47 -35.98 34.37 29.28
CA ALA A 47 -35.25 34.88 28.15
C ALA A 47 -35.41 36.40 28.04
N THR A 48 -34.31 37.07 27.70
CA THR A 48 -34.25 38.52 27.57
C THR A 48 -33.71 38.91 26.20
N THR A 49 -34.04 40.11 25.75
CA THR A 49 -33.37 40.74 24.61
C THR A 49 -32.06 41.39 25.05
N GLY A 50 -31.21 41.77 24.09
CA GLY A 50 -29.97 42.48 24.36
C GLY A 50 -30.22 43.88 24.93
N LEU A 51 -29.15 44.53 25.40
CA LEU A 51 -29.21 45.95 25.75
C LEU A 51 -29.54 46.76 24.49
N ALA A 52 -30.40 47.78 24.65
CA ALA A 52 -30.50 48.83 23.65
C ALA A 52 -29.15 49.57 23.58
N SER A 53 -28.95 50.42 22.57
CA SER A 53 -27.71 51.17 22.35
C SER A 53 -27.19 51.98 23.56
N ASP A 54 -27.99 52.14 24.62
CA ASP A 54 -27.64 52.70 25.92
C ASP A 54 -27.60 51.62 27.03
N SER A 55 -26.45 51.47 27.69
CA SER A 55 -26.25 50.54 28.82
C SER A 55 -26.99 50.90 30.11
N VAL A 56 -27.84 51.93 30.07
CA VAL A 56 -28.60 52.45 31.21
C VAL A 56 -29.95 51.73 31.33
N ARG A 57 -30.49 51.20 30.24
CA ARG A 57 -31.81 50.55 30.24
C ARG A 57 -31.66 49.04 30.43
N PRO A 58 -32.37 48.44 31.40
CA PRO A 58 -32.34 47.00 31.58
C PRO A 58 -32.91 46.29 30.33
N PRO A 59 -32.47 45.06 30.04
CA PRO A 59 -32.94 44.30 28.89
C PRO A 59 -34.46 44.03 28.99
N LYS A 60 -35.18 43.93 27.87
CA LYS A 60 -36.60 43.55 27.92
C LYS A 60 -36.74 42.05 28.14
N ILE A 61 -37.74 41.65 28.92
CA ILE A 61 -38.09 40.24 29.14
C ILE A 61 -38.88 39.77 27.92
N ALA A 62 -38.30 38.86 27.13
CA ALA A 62 -38.94 38.29 25.95
C ALA A 62 -39.83 37.08 26.32
N PHE A 63 -39.42 36.30 27.33
CA PHE A 63 -40.18 35.15 27.82
C PHE A 63 -39.87 34.86 29.29
N ALA A 64 -40.91 34.50 30.05
CA ALA A 64 -40.81 34.19 31.47
C ALA A 64 -41.88 33.15 31.83
N SER A 65 -41.48 31.99 32.33
CA SER A 65 -42.40 30.90 32.70
C SER A 65 -41.95 30.17 33.97
N GLY A 66 -42.93 29.84 34.83
CA GLY A 66 -42.72 29.07 36.06
C GLY A 66 -41.93 29.78 37.15
N ILE A 67 -41.87 31.11 37.13
CA ILE A 67 -41.20 31.98 38.12
C ILE A 67 -42.22 32.91 38.78
N ASP A 68 -42.07 33.15 40.09
CA ASP A 68 -42.84 34.16 40.82
C ASP A 68 -42.30 35.59 40.58
N ASP A 69 -42.98 36.62 41.12
CA ASP A 69 -42.60 38.02 40.89
C ASP A 69 -41.23 38.39 41.51
N SER A 70 -40.85 37.77 42.63
CA SER A 70 -39.55 37.99 43.28
C SER A 70 -38.42 37.36 42.46
N GLN A 71 -38.61 36.11 42.02
CA GLN A 71 -37.71 35.38 41.14
C GLN A 71 -37.58 36.06 39.78
N ARG A 72 -38.68 36.61 39.24
CA ARG A 72 -38.67 37.37 37.99
C ARG A 72 -37.79 38.62 38.10
N ASP A 73 -37.92 39.39 39.19
CA ASP A 73 -37.07 40.56 39.44
C ASP A 73 -35.59 40.17 39.58
N PHE A 74 -35.31 39.08 40.31
CA PHE A 74 -33.95 38.53 40.40
C PHE A 74 -33.38 38.17 39.03
N TYR A 75 -34.07 37.33 38.25
CA TYR A 75 -33.56 36.85 36.96
C TYR A 75 -33.37 38.01 35.98
N HIS A 76 -34.20 39.05 36.09
CA HIS A 76 -34.06 40.28 35.32
C HIS A 76 -32.82 41.07 35.71
N LYS A 77 -32.57 41.29 37.00
CA LYS A 77 -31.35 41.92 37.53
C LYS A 77 -30.09 41.12 37.19
N LEU A 78 -30.15 39.79 37.36
CA LEU A 78 -29.06 38.89 37.00
C LEU A 78 -28.76 38.98 35.50
N ALA A 79 -29.76 38.91 34.62
CA ALA A 79 -29.56 39.05 33.18
C ALA A 79 -28.95 40.43 32.82
N HIS A 80 -29.39 41.50 33.48
CA HIS A 80 -28.82 42.83 33.30
C HIS A 80 -27.34 42.88 33.69
N PHE A 81 -26.99 42.37 34.88
CA PHE A 81 -25.60 42.25 35.34
C PHE A 81 -24.75 41.42 34.38
N GLN A 82 -25.24 40.27 33.93
CA GLN A 82 -24.53 39.38 33.01
C GLN A 82 -24.24 40.05 31.65
N LEU A 83 -25.16 40.88 31.15
CA LEU A 83 -24.95 41.67 29.94
C LEU A 83 -23.95 42.82 30.18
N LEU A 84 -24.04 43.53 31.31
CA LEU A 84 -23.13 44.62 31.62
C LEU A 84 -21.69 44.16 31.91
N TYR A 85 -21.55 43.01 32.59
CA TYR A 85 -20.26 42.35 32.78
C TYR A 85 -19.58 42.07 31.45
N PHE A 86 -20.34 41.62 30.45
CA PHE A 86 -19.84 41.33 29.11
C PHE A 86 -19.35 42.58 28.35
N TYR A 87 -19.97 43.73 28.58
CA TYR A 87 -19.59 45.01 27.96
C TYR A 87 -18.55 45.80 28.78
N ASP A 88 -17.98 45.21 29.84
CA ASP A 88 -16.95 45.80 30.72
C ASP A 88 -17.31 47.19 31.30
N LEU A 89 -18.59 47.37 31.62
CA LEU A 89 -19.11 48.58 32.26
C LEU A 89 -18.94 48.53 33.79
N PRO A 90 -19.00 49.66 34.51
CA PRO A 90 -18.69 49.74 35.95
C PRO A 90 -19.49 48.73 36.79
N LYS A 91 -18.79 47.79 37.46
CA LYS A 91 -19.35 46.54 38.03
C LYS A 91 -19.73 46.64 39.53
N GLU A 92 -19.05 47.51 40.28
CA GLU A 92 -18.95 47.45 41.75
C GLU A 92 -20.30 47.60 42.48
N GLU A 93 -21.17 48.49 42.02
CA GLU A 93 -22.46 48.76 42.67
C GLU A 93 -23.52 47.69 42.34
N GLN A 94 -23.45 47.11 41.15
CA GLN A 94 -24.39 46.09 40.69
C GLN A 94 -24.04 44.70 41.22
N GLU A 95 -22.75 44.40 41.34
CA GLU A 95 -22.27 43.13 41.86
C GLU A 95 -22.71 42.90 43.31
N ASN A 96 -22.66 43.95 44.14
CA ASN A 96 -23.11 43.90 45.52
C ASN A 96 -24.61 43.57 45.65
N LEU A 97 -25.44 44.19 44.80
CA LEU A 97 -26.88 43.94 44.78
C LEU A 97 -27.21 42.53 44.30
N VAL A 98 -26.50 42.02 43.29
CA VAL A 98 -26.69 40.66 42.77
C VAL A 98 -26.19 39.61 43.77
N ASN A 99 -24.98 39.78 44.33
CA ASN A 99 -24.37 38.85 45.29
C ASN A 99 -25.26 38.64 46.54
N GLN A 100 -25.93 39.69 47.01
CA GLN A 100 -26.87 39.59 48.13
C GLN A 100 -27.99 38.57 47.83
N HIS A 101 -28.59 38.65 46.64
CA HIS A 101 -29.65 37.73 46.21
C HIS A 101 -29.14 36.39 45.66
N MET A 102 -27.87 36.29 45.25
CA MET A 102 -27.26 35.03 44.80
C MET A 102 -27.25 34.00 45.93
N SER A 103 -26.97 34.41 47.16
CA SER A 103 -27.00 33.51 48.32
C SER A 103 -28.38 32.92 48.61
N GLU A 104 -29.45 33.62 48.23
CA GLU A 104 -30.84 33.20 48.46
C GLU A 104 -31.27 32.08 47.51
N MET A 105 -30.68 31.99 46.31
CA MET A 105 -31.04 30.98 45.30
C MET A 105 -29.94 29.98 44.96
N PHE A 106 -28.67 30.31 45.19
CA PHE A 106 -27.52 29.50 44.82
C PHE A 106 -26.60 29.14 46.01
N GLY A 107 -26.91 29.63 47.22
CA GLY A 107 -26.11 29.43 48.43
C GLY A 107 -24.89 30.36 48.55
N THR A 108 -24.16 30.28 49.67
CA THR A 108 -23.05 31.19 49.99
C THR A 108 -21.76 30.91 49.22
N ASP A 109 -21.65 29.74 48.59
CA ASP A 109 -20.42 29.27 47.94
C ASP A 109 -20.26 29.78 46.50
N ILE A 110 -21.26 30.47 45.94
CA ILE A 110 -21.31 30.91 44.54
C ILE A 110 -21.45 32.44 44.48
N SER A 111 -20.39 33.14 44.08
CA SER A 111 -20.43 34.58 43.79
C SER A 111 -20.89 34.86 42.35
N ALA A 112 -21.38 36.09 42.08
CA ALA A 112 -21.74 36.55 40.76
C ALA A 112 -20.56 36.50 39.78
N ASP A 113 -19.35 36.86 40.23
CA ASP A 113 -18.12 36.71 39.46
C ASP A 113 -17.82 35.25 39.11
N HIS A 114 -17.93 34.33 40.08
CA HIS A 114 -17.73 32.91 39.84
C HIS A 114 -18.77 32.36 38.86
N PHE A 115 -20.04 32.74 39.03
CA PHE A 115 -21.12 32.35 38.14
C PHE A 115 -20.89 32.83 36.71
N THR A 116 -20.44 34.08 36.55
CA THR A 116 -20.18 34.71 35.24
C THR A 116 -18.94 34.13 34.57
N ALA A 117 -17.81 34.04 35.27
CA ALA A 117 -16.58 33.52 34.68
C ALA A 117 -16.63 32.00 34.45
N GLU A 118 -17.31 31.25 35.33
CA GLU A 118 -17.19 29.79 35.38
C GLU A 118 -18.44 29.00 35.00
N LYS A 119 -19.61 29.61 34.76
CA LYS A 119 -20.85 28.83 34.53
C LYS A 119 -21.62 29.17 33.25
N ILE A 120 -21.06 30.02 32.38
CA ILE A 120 -21.62 30.31 31.07
C ILE A 120 -21.70 29.05 30.19
N GLY A 121 -22.90 28.76 29.66
CA GLY A 121 -23.11 27.71 28.65
C GLY A 121 -23.06 26.28 29.18
N GLY A 122 -23.08 26.08 30.50
CA GLY A 122 -23.10 24.77 31.14
C GLY A 122 -24.31 24.60 32.06
N SER A 123 -24.71 23.34 32.32
CA SER A 123 -25.71 23.03 33.35
C SER A 123 -25.01 22.78 34.68
N MET A 124 -25.45 23.43 35.75
CA MET A 124 -24.93 23.21 37.10
C MET A 124 -26.03 22.81 38.08
N PRO A 125 -25.76 21.90 39.03
CA PRO A 125 -26.67 21.66 40.13
C PRO A 125 -26.70 22.86 41.06
N VAL A 126 -27.91 23.31 41.42
CA VAL A 126 -28.17 24.40 42.34
C VAL A 126 -29.19 23.93 43.38
N GLU A 127 -29.01 24.35 44.62
CA GLU A 127 -29.93 24.02 45.71
C GLU A 127 -30.90 25.19 45.92
N THR A 128 -32.08 25.09 45.31
CA THR A 128 -33.17 26.05 45.48
C THR A 128 -34.12 25.57 46.58
N GLY A 129 -33.77 25.87 47.84
CA GLY A 129 -34.52 25.39 49.01
C GLY A 129 -34.34 23.88 49.23
N PRO A 130 -35.41 23.06 49.34
CA PRO A 130 -35.28 21.63 49.63
C PRO A 130 -35.00 20.74 48.40
N ARG A 131 -34.74 21.32 47.22
CA ARG A 131 -34.62 20.58 45.96
C ARG A 131 -33.34 20.95 45.23
N ARG A 132 -32.81 19.98 44.48
CA ARG A 132 -31.70 20.17 43.56
C ARG A 132 -32.22 20.37 42.14
N GLU A 133 -31.89 21.51 41.57
CA GLU A 133 -32.23 21.86 40.19
C GLU A 133 -30.97 21.91 39.34
N LEU A 134 -31.08 21.57 38.06
CA LEU A 134 -30.03 21.81 37.07
C LEU A 134 -30.32 23.15 36.40
N PHE A 135 -29.50 24.15 36.69
CA PHE A 135 -29.58 25.48 36.12
C PHE A 135 -28.62 25.64 34.93
N TYR A 136 -29.11 26.18 33.81
CA TYR A 136 -28.32 26.47 32.62
C TYR A 136 -28.59 27.89 32.15
N TRP A 137 -27.57 28.56 31.63
CA TRP A 137 -27.74 29.84 30.97
C TRP A 137 -26.68 30.10 29.89
N ASN A 138 -27.00 30.93 28.91
CA ASN A 138 -26.06 31.37 27.88
C ASN A 138 -26.50 32.65 27.14
N TYR A 139 -25.55 33.35 26.51
CA TYR A 139 -25.84 34.47 25.60
C TYR A 139 -26.34 33.99 24.24
N LEU A 140 -27.19 34.78 23.61
CA LEU A 140 -27.56 34.70 22.19
C LEU A 140 -26.59 35.57 21.38
N ARG A 141 -25.72 34.94 20.60
CA ARG A 141 -24.62 35.62 19.90
C ARG A 141 -24.96 35.77 18.42
N VAL A 142 -24.81 36.98 17.90
CA VAL A 142 -24.97 37.28 16.49
C VAL A 142 -23.67 37.90 15.99
N PHE A 143 -23.18 37.43 14.85
CA PHE A 143 -21.89 37.85 14.29
C PHE A 143 -22.11 38.59 12.97
N SER A 144 -21.20 39.52 12.64
CA SER A 144 -21.23 40.21 11.34
C SER A 144 -20.90 39.24 10.20
N GLU A 145 -21.30 39.54 8.96
CA GLU A 145 -20.93 38.72 7.79
C GLU A 145 -19.42 38.53 7.67
N LYS A 146 -18.65 39.59 7.98
CA LYS A 146 -17.18 39.57 7.99
C LYS A 146 -16.61 38.64 9.08
N ALA A 147 -17.23 38.59 10.25
CA ALA A 147 -16.81 37.70 11.33
C ALA A 147 -17.11 36.23 11.02
N LEU A 148 -18.16 35.95 10.24
CA LEU A 148 -18.52 34.60 9.79
C LEU A 148 -17.54 34.01 8.76
N GLU A 149 -16.70 34.83 8.12
CA GLU A 149 -15.61 34.38 7.25
C GLU A 149 -14.41 33.79 8.03
N GLN A 150 -14.36 34.02 9.35
CA GLN A 150 -13.30 33.56 10.24
C GLN A 150 -13.82 32.53 11.26
N PRO A 151 -12.94 31.74 11.89
CA PRO A 151 -13.34 30.89 13.00
C PRO A 151 -13.90 31.75 14.14
N LEU A 152 -15.18 31.56 14.44
CA LEU A 152 -15.87 32.32 15.49
C LEU A 152 -15.25 32.05 16.87
N PRO A 153 -15.30 33.03 17.80
CA PRO A 153 -14.84 32.85 19.17
C PRO A 153 -15.54 31.66 19.82
N ALA A 154 -14.75 30.78 20.39
CA ALA A 154 -15.25 29.54 20.94
C ALA A 154 -15.81 29.79 22.36
N ASN A 155 -15.20 30.70 23.13
CA ASN A 155 -15.64 31.10 24.46
C ASN A 155 -16.35 32.44 24.50
N ASN A 156 -17.27 32.60 25.47
CA ASN A 156 -17.89 33.89 25.72
C ASN A 156 -16.93 34.90 26.41
N HIS A 157 -15.80 34.44 26.94
CA HIS A 157 -14.70 35.33 27.38
C HIS A 157 -13.87 35.83 26.19
N GLU A 158 -13.69 35.06 25.12
CA GLU A 158 -12.99 35.53 23.91
C GLU A 158 -13.82 36.57 23.16
N LEU A 159 -15.14 36.54 23.36
CA LEU A 159 -16.01 37.59 22.87
C LEU A 159 -15.58 38.95 23.44
N SER A 160 -15.13 39.10 24.70
CA SER A 160 -14.78 40.43 25.23
C SER A 160 -13.71 41.15 24.41
N GLY A 161 -12.80 40.41 23.76
CA GLY A 161 -11.71 40.94 22.94
C GLY A 161 -12.03 41.18 21.46
N MET A 162 -13.21 40.81 20.96
CA MET A 162 -13.61 41.13 19.57
C MET A 162 -13.89 42.64 19.44
N SER A 163 -14.08 43.16 18.22
CA SER A 163 -14.66 44.50 18.04
C SER A 163 -16.19 44.45 18.26
N PRO A 164 -16.82 45.47 18.86
CA PRO A 164 -18.28 45.64 18.84
C PRO A 164 -18.88 45.69 17.42
N GLU A 165 -18.06 45.96 16.40
CA GLU A 165 -18.46 45.96 14.98
C GLU A 165 -18.59 44.55 14.37
N ASP A 166 -18.02 43.53 15.03
CA ASP A 166 -17.97 42.15 14.55
C ASP A 166 -18.91 41.20 15.32
N ARG A 167 -19.46 41.65 16.45
CA ARG A 167 -20.36 40.85 17.31
C ARG A 167 -21.48 41.68 17.92
N ARG A 168 -22.61 41.02 18.18
CA ARG A 168 -23.74 41.53 18.95
C ARG A 168 -24.26 40.46 19.91
N ILE A 169 -24.55 40.84 21.15
CA ILE A 169 -25.32 40.01 22.07
C ILE A 169 -26.80 40.39 21.96
N ALA A 170 -27.58 39.50 21.35
CA ALA A 170 -29.00 39.71 21.11
C ALA A 170 -29.88 39.38 22.32
N GLY A 171 -29.32 38.77 23.37
CA GLY A 171 -30.04 38.45 24.60
C GLY A 171 -29.37 37.39 25.47
N ILE A 172 -30.05 37.00 26.55
CA ILE A 172 -29.67 35.88 27.42
C ILE A 172 -30.86 34.93 27.56
N VAL A 173 -30.58 33.63 27.53
CA VAL A 173 -31.52 32.56 27.88
C VAL A 173 -31.03 31.87 29.15
N MET A 174 -31.92 31.70 30.11
CA MET A 174 -31.73 30.97 31.37
C MET A 174 -32.86 29.96 31.54
N PHE A 175 -32.56 28.77 32.05
CA PHE A 175 -33.58 27.81 32.43
C PHE A 175 -33.12 26.88 33.55
N SER A 176 -34.08 26.34 34.30
CA SER A 176 -33.85 25.27 35.27
C SER A 176 -34.77 24.08 35.05
N ILE A 177 -34.27 22.89 35.39
CA ILE A 177 -35.04 21.65 35.45
C ILE A 177 -34.80 20.98 36.80
N ASP A 178 -35.77 20.20 37.29
CA ASP A 178 -35.56 19.39 38.48
C ASP A 178 -34.56 18.27 38.18
N GLN A 179 -33.50 18.13 38.98
CA GLN A 179 -32.47 17.12 38.76
C GLN A 179 -33.07 15.70 38.79
N ALA A 180 -34.11 15.46 39.60
CA ALA A 180 -34.77 14.16 39.70
C ALA A 180 -35.49 13.77 38.40
N GLN A 181 -35.91 14.73 37.57
CA GLN A 181 -36.55 14.45 36.27
C GLN A 181 -35.53 14.06 35.18
N ALA A 182 -34.28 14.51 35.33
CA ALA A 182 -33.20 14.15 34.43
C ALA A 182 -32.52 12.83 34.84
N GLN A 183 -32.42 12.56 36.14
CA GLN A 183 -31.80 11.33 36.66
C GLN A 183 -32.65 10.10 36.37
N GLY A 184 -32.05 9.12 35.69
CA GLY A 184 -32.69 7.85 35.36
C GLY A 184 -33.80 7.95 34.29
N ASN A 185 -33.89 9.06 33.55
CA ASN A 185 -34.80 9.18 32.40
C ASN A 185 -34.29 8.32 31.22
N PRO A 186 -35.03 7.28 30.79
CA PRO A 186 -34.58 6.34 29.75
C PRO A 186 -34.34 7.01 28.39
N GLN A 187 -35.21 7.95 27.99
CA GLN A 187 -35.13 8.61 26.68
C GLN A 187 -33.92 9.55 26.58
N LEU A 188 -33.61 10.28 27.67
CA LEU A 188 -32.40 11.10 27.73
C LEU A 188 -31.14 10.25 27.65
N LEU A 189 -31.14 9.09 28.32
CA LEU A 189 -30.02 8.15 28.30
C LEU A 189 -29.76 7.64 26.88
N ILE A 190 -30.80 7.16 26.17
CA ILE A 190 -30.67 6.70 24.78
C ILE A 190 -30.13 7.81 23.87
N ASN A 191 -30.66 9.03 24.02
CA ASN A 191 -30.18 10.17 23.23
C ASN A 191 -28.72 10.53 23.52
N ALA A 192 -28.25 10.34 24.75
CA ALA A 192 -26.87 10.62 25.13
C ALA A 192 -25.88 9.57 24.57
N TYR A 193 -26.25 8.29 24.60
CA TYR A 193 -25.35 7.18 24.27
C TYR A 193 -25.44 6.67 22.82
N SER A 194 -26.49 7.01 22.07
CA SER A 194 -26.61 6.58 20.67
C SER A 194 -25.71 7.41 19.73
N GLU A 195 -25.00 6.71 18.83
CA GLU A 195 -24.10 7.24 17.81
C GLU A 195 -24.43 6.68 16.41
N PRO A 196 -24.03 7.36 15.32
CA PRO A 196 -24.10 6.78 13.99
C PRO A 196 -23.31 5.46 13.93
N GLY A 197 -24.01 4.34 13.70
CA GLY A 197 -23.43 2.99 13.68
C GLY A 197 -23.45 2.25 15.02
N PHE A 198 -23.88 2.89 16.11
CA PHE A 198 -24.06 2.29 17.44
C PHE A 198 -25.34 2.86 18.08
N GLU A 199 -26.46 2.18 17.88
CA GLU A 199 -27.78 2.62 18.32
C GLU A 199 -28.22 1.83 19.55
N ILE A 200 -28.91 2.50 20.48
CA ILE A 200 -29.33 1.90 21.75
C ILE A 200 -30.84 2.04 21.90
N ALA A 201 -31.46 1.00 22.44
CA ALA A 201 -32.85 1.02 22.87
C ALA A 201 -33.01 0.41 24.27
N LEU A 202 -34.05 0.85 24.96
CA LEU A 202 -34.43 0.33 26.28
C LEU A 202 -35.86 -0.18 26.21
N ARG A 203 -36.07 -1.39 26.74
CA ARG A 203 -37.38 -1.98 26.91
C ARG A 203 -37.63 -2.25 28.38
N SER A 204 -38.62 -1.61 28.97
CA SER A 204 -39.03 -1.92 30.35
C SER A 204 -39.75 -3.25 30.43
N ASP A 205 -39.78 -3.85 31.63
CA ASP A 205 -40.61 -5.04 31.92
C ASP A 205 -42.11 -4.80 31.66
N SER A 206 -42.56 -3.54 31.76
CA SER A 206 -43.94 -3.14 31.47
C SER A 206 -44.27 -3.02 29.98
N GLY A 207 -43.29 -3.26 29.10
CA GLY A 207 -43.46 -3.20 27.65
C GLY A 207 -43.23 -1.81 27.03
N GLN A 208 -42.95 -0.78 27.83
CA GLN A 208 -42.55 0.53 27.31
C GLN A 208 -41.21 0.45 26.58
N LEU A 209 -41.16 1.01 25.38
CA LEU A 209 -40.00 1.04 24.51
C LEU A 209 -39.50 2.48 24.36
N PHE A 210 -38.20 2.66 24.59
CA PHE A 210 -37.50 3.91 24.38
C PHE A 210 -36.43 3.67 23.33
N HIS A 211 -36.41 4.48 22.27
CA HIS A 211 -35.43 4.39 21.19
C HIS A 211 -35.34 5.71 20.43
N ARG A 212 -34.34 5.85 19.55
CA ARG A 212 -34.32 6.91 18.53
C ARG A 212 -35.13 6.50 17.31
N ALA A 213 -35.58 7.49 16.52
CA ALA A 213 -36.25 7.25 15.25
C ALA A 213 -35.38 6.47 14.24
N SER A 214 -34.04 6.57 14.37
CA SER A 214 -33.07 5.83 13.56
C SER A 214 -32.92 4.35 13.96
N PHE A 215 -33.44 3.94 15.12
CA PHE A 215 -33.31 2.58 15.60
C PHE A 215 -34.17 1.62 14.76
N PRO A 216 -33.62 0.51 14.24
CA PRO A 216 -34.37 -0.43 13.43
C PRO A 216 -35.42 -1.18 14.27
N MET A 217 -36.70 -0.83 14.08
CA MET A 217 -37.82 -1.35 14.88
C MET A 217 -37.96 -2.87 14.87
N SER A 218 -37.49 -3.53 13.80
CA SER A 218 -37.48 -5.00 13.69
C SER A 218 -36.65 -5.69 14.79
N LEU A 219 -35.62 -5.03 15.32
CA LEU A 219 -34.79 -5.53 16.42
C LEU A 219 -35.49 -5.47 17.79
N LEU A 220 -36.45 -4.55 17.96
CA LEU A 220 -37.15 -4.36 19.23
C LEU A 220 -38.30 -5.34 19.45
N THR A 221 -38.86 -5.85 18.34
CA THR A 221 -40.04 -6.73 18.34
C THR A 221 -39.70 -8.22 18.42
N SER A 222 -38.44 -8.61 18.21
CA SER A 222 -38.02 -10.02 18.24
C SER A 222 -37.65 -10.47 19.66
N GLU A 223 -38.21 -11.59 20.12
CA GLU A 223 -37.82 -12.22 21.41
C GLU A 223 -36.44 -12.89 21.37
N LYS A 224 -35.92 -13.19 20.17
CA LYS A 224 -34.61 -13.82 19.93
C LYS A 224 -33.88 -13.15 18.75
N PRO A 225 -33.17 -12.03 18.98
CA PRO A 225 -32.41 -11.34 17.94
C PRO A 225 -31.28 -12.19 17.33
N ASP A 226 -30.74 -13.18 18.05
CA ASP A 226 -29.57 -13.95 17.63
C ASP A 226 -29.81 -14.97 16.49
N THR A 227 -31.07 -15.24 16.13
CA THR A 227 -31.42 -16.37 15.23
C THR A 227 -32.08 -15.99 13.91
N ALA A 228 -32.38 -14.71 13.64
CA ALA A 228 -33.05 -14.32 12.40
C ALA A 228 -32.08 -13.80 11.33
N ALA A 229 -32.19 -14.32 10.11
CA ALA A 229 -31.37 -13.94 8.96
C ALA A 229 -31.47 -12.44 8.59
N ASP A 230 -32.55 -11.77 9.00
CA ASP A 230 -32.78 -10.34 8.79
C ASP A 230 -31.80 -9.42 9.55
N PHE A 231 -31.01 -9.97 10.48
CA PHE A 231 -30.09 -9.21 11.34
C PHE A 231 -28.62 -9.35 10.96
N ALA A 232 -28.28 -9.98 9.83
CA ALA A 232 -26.89 -10.20 9.41
C ALA A 232 -26.05 -8.92 9.22
N SER A 233 -26.69 -7.75 9.16
CA SER A 233 -26.04 -6.44 9.06
C SER A 233 -25.81 -5.75 10.41
N TYR A 234 -26.26 -6.33 11.52
CA TYR A 234 -26.14 -5.74 12.85
C TYR A 234 -25.56 -6.75 13.84
N LEU A 235 -24.58 -6.32 14.63
CA LEU A 235 -24.19 -7.01 15.85
C LEU A 235 -25.04 -6.45 16.98
N VAL A 236 -25.87 -7.33 17.55
CA VAL A 236 -26.85 -6.99 18.58
C VAL A 236 -26.42 -7.65 19.88
N GLU A 237 -26.28 -6.85 20.92
CA GLU A 237 -26.12 -7.35 22.29
C GLU A 237 -27.29 -6.86 23.14
N SER A 238 -27.68 -7.67 24.12
CA SER A 238 -28.67 -7.24 25.10
C SER A 238 -28.22 -7.56 26.52
N ASP A 239 -28.46 -6.62 27.42
CA ASP A 239 -28.15 -6.75 28.84
C ASP A 239 -29.30 -6.17 29.68
N GLU A 240 -29.31 -6.42 30.99
CA GLU A 240 -30.30 -5.87 31.92
C GLU A 240 -29.68 -4.73 32.73
N ILE A 241 -30.33 -3.57 32.68
CA ILE A 241 -29.94 -2.41 33.49
C ILE A 241 -31.08 -1.99 34.41
N ARG A 242 -30.73 -1.46 35.58
CA ARG A 242 -31.72 -0.96 36.54
C ARG A 242 -31.66 0.57 36.60
N LEU A 243 -32.75 1.23 36.21
CA LEU A 243 -32.91 2.68 36.26
C LEU A 243 -34.07 3.02 37.20
N ASN A 244 -33.84 3.90 38.19
CA ASN A 244 -34.84 4.32 39.17
C ASN A 244 -35.65 3.15 39.78
N GLN A 245 -34.92 2.10 40.19
CA GLN A 245 -35.46 0.85 40.77
C GLN A 245 -36.27 -0.05 39.82
N GLN A 246 -36.53 0.36 38.58
CA GLN A 246 -37.13 -0.45 37.52
C GLN A 246 -36.07 -1.13 36.65
N ASN A 247 -36.35 -2.34 36.19
CA ASN A 247 -35.48 -3.06 35.28
C ASN A 247 -35.84 -2.74 33.82
N TYR A 248 -34.80 -2.58 33.02
CA TYR A 248 -34.87 -2.33 31.60
C TYR A 248 -33.93 -3.30 30.89
N ARG A 249 -34.42 -3.93 29.83
CA ARG A 249 -33.57 -4.62 28.87
C ARG A 249 -32.95 -3.59 27.94
N LEU A 250 -31.64 -3.44 28.05
CA LEU A 250 -30.79 -2.69 27.15
C LEU A 250 -30.56 -3.51 25.89
N ILE A 251 -30.84 -2.93 24.74
CA ILE A 251 -30.57 -3.52 23.43
C ILE A 251 -29.61 -2.57 22.72
N VAL A 252 -28.44 -3.08 22.41
CA VAL A 252 -27.39 -2.36 21.69
C VAL A 252 -27.32 -2.95 20.29
N ALA A 253 -27.46 -2.12 19.28
CA ALA A 253 -27.36 -2.50 17.89
C ALA A 253 -26.21 -1.72 17.24
N SER A 254 -25.13 -2.43 16.94
CA SER A 254 -24.03 -1.88 16.15
C SER A 254 -24.16 -2.33 14.71
N ASN A 255 -24.03 -1.40 13.77
CA ASN A 255 -24.07 -1.73 12.35
C ASN A 255 -22.75 -2.42 12.01
N LEU A 256 -22.80 -3.65 11.51
CA LEU A 256 -21.61 -4.31 10.98
C LEU A 256 -21.17 -3.48 9.77
N PRO A 257 -19.94 -2.95 9.75
CA PRO A 257 -19.49 -2.11 8.65
C PRO A 257 -19.62 -2.90 7.35
N THR A 258 -20.57 -2.47 6.51
CA THR A 258 -20.73 -2.95 5.13
C THR A 258 -19.64 -2.36 4.22
N GLU A 259 -18.83 -1.43 4.72
CA GLU A 259 -17.79 -0.74 3.98
C GLU A 259 -16.38 -1.06 4.49
N GLY A 260 -15.55 -1.65 3.63
CA GLY A 260 -14.09 -1.66 3.85
C GLY A 260 -13.34 -2.79 3.16
N GLY A 261 -13.98 -3.93 2.92
CA GLY A 261 -13.49 -4.83 1.88
C GLY A 261 -13.79 -4.15 0.55
N ALA A 262 -12.79 -3.67 -0.18
CA ALA A 262 -12.96 -3.41 -1.61
C ALA A 262 -13.57 -4.68 -2.18
N ASN A 263 -14.90 -4.68 -2.42
CA ASN A 263 -15.78 -5.83 -2.28
C ASN A 263 -15.01 -7.11 -2.65
N LEU A 264 -14.43 -7.80 -1.68
CA LEU A 264 -13.53 -8.93 -2.00
C LEU A 264 -14.33 -9.98 -2.77
N ALA A 265 -15.63 -10.07 -2.48
CA ALA A 265 -16.63 -10.77 -3.26
C ALA A 265 -16.85 -10.16 -4.67
N GLN A 266 -17.02 -8.85 -4.86
CA GLN A 266 -17.19 -8.28 -6.21
C GLN A 266 -15.90 -8.34 -7.03
N ILE A 267 -14.73 -8.10 -6.45
CA ILE A 267 -13.44 -8.28 -7.13
C ILE A 267 -13.26 -9.77 -7.43
N ALA A 268 -13.51 -10.68 -6.49
CA ALA A 268 -13.45 -12.12 -6.75
C ALA A 268 -14.48 -12.57 -7.80
N VAL A 269 -15.69 -12.00 -7.82
CA VAL A 269 -16.75 -12.27 -8.81
C VAL A 269 -16.36 -11.69 -10.17
N LEU A 270 -15.83 -10.48 -10.23
CA LEU A 270 -15.37 -9.82 -11.46
C LEU A 270 -14.13 -10.52 -12.02
N LEU A 271 -13.27 -11.05 -11.15
CA LEU A 271 -12.15 -11.91 -11.52
C LEU A 271 -12.60 -13.31 -11.92
N LEU A 272 -13.57 -13.93 -11.24
CA LEU A 272 -14.21 -15.18 -11.69
C LEU A 272 -14.88 -14.99 -13.05
N LEU A 273 -15.52 -13.84 -13.28
CA LEU A 273 -16.09 -13.43 -14.56
C LEU A 273 -15.03 -13.19 -15.64
N ILE A 274 -13.74 -13.05 -15.29
CA ILE A 274 -12.64 -13.00 -16.27
C ILE A 274 -12.01 -14.38 -16.44
N ILE A 275 -11.70 -15.06 -15.34
CA ILE A 275 -11.00 -16.35 -15.29
C ILE A 275 -11.88 -17.46 -15.85
N VAL A 276 -13.13 -17.59 -15.40
CA VAL A 276 -14.02 -18.68 -15.85
C VAL A 276 -14.24 -18.58 -17.36
N PRO A 277 -14.57 -17.41 -17.94
CA PRO A 277 -14.62 -17.27 -19.40
C PRO A 277 -13.26 -17.47 -20.07
N ALA A 278 -12.13 -17.07 -19.47
CA ALA A 278 -10.81 -17.32 -20.04
C ALA A 278 -10.46 -18.81 -20.05
N VAL A 279 -10.82 -19.57 -19.01
CA VAL A 279 -10.66 -21.03 -18.90
C VAL A 279 -11.63 -21.75 -19.84
N VAL A 280 -12.89 -21.29 -19.93
CA VAL A 280 -13.88 -21.82 -20.88
C VAL A 280 -13.44 -21.52 -22.32
N TYR A 281 -12.88 -20.34 -22.58
CA TYR A 281 -12.31 -19.95 -23.85
C TYR A 281 -11.04 -20.74 -24.16
N PHE A 282 -10.21 -21.06 -23.16
CA PHE A 282 -9.06 -21.97 -23.30
C PHE A 282 -9.53 -23.37 -23.71
N TYR A 283 -10.50 -23.92 -22.97
CA TYR A 283 -11.10 -25.21 -23.25
C TYR A 283 -11.73 -25.23 -24.65
N ARG A 284 -12.52 -24.21 -25.00
CA ARG A 284 -13.04 -24.02 -26.37
C ARG A 284 -11.94 -23.80 -27.40
N SER A 285 -10.80 -23.21 -27.05
CA SER A 285 -9.67 -23.06 -27.97
C SER A 285 -8.95 -24.38 -28.23
N ILE A 286 -9.02 -25.34 -27.30
CA ILE A 286 -8.50 -26.70 -27.49
C ILE A 286 -9.47 -27.50 -28.38
N TYR A 287 -10.78 -27.39 -28.17
CA TYR A 287 -11.78 -28.30 -28.76
C TYR A 287 -12.69 -27.71 -29.85
N ALA A 288 -12.85 -26.39 -29.96
CA ALA A 288 -13.95 -25.74 -30.70
C ALA A 288 -13.54 -24.57 -31.63
N GLY A 289 -12.29 -24.49 -32.07
CA GLY A 289 -11.93 -23.66 -33.25
C GLY A 289 -12.02 -22.14 -33.09
N THR A 290 -11.41 -21.54 -32.06
CA THR A 290 -11.39 -20.07 -31.85
C THR A 290 -10.27 -19.34 -32.60
N ALA A 291 -10.21 -18.00 -32.56
CA ALA A 291 -9.12 -17.22 -33.17
C ALA A 291 -7.74 -17.59 -32.60
N VAL A 292 -7.65 -17.89 -31.30
CA VAL A 292 -6.44 -18.42 -30.65
C VAL A 292 -6.11 -19.83 -31.14
N SER A 293 -7.10 -20.62 -31.59
CA SER A 293 -6.85 -21.97 -32.05
C SER A 293 -6.15 -22.07 -33.41
N LYS A 294 -6.13 -20.97 -34.18
CA LYS A 294 -5.52 -20.92 -35.52
C LYS A 294 -3.99 -20.95 -35.50
N SER A 295 -3.37 -20.59 -34.37
CA SER A 295 -1.91 -20.55 -34.24
C SER A 295 -1.47 -21.29 -32.98
N ILE A 296 -0.55 -22.25 -33.14
CA ILE A 296 0.08 -22.98 -32.02
C ILE A 296 0.80 -22.00 -31.08
N GLN A 297 1.41 -20.95 -31.63
CA GLN A 297 2.09 -19.90 -30.86
C GLN A 297 1.11 -19.18 -29.91
N SER A 298 -0.07 -18.80 -30.40
CA SER A 298 -1.08 -18.13 -29.59
C SER A 298 -1.63 -19.04 -28.49
N LYS A 299 -1.78 -20.35 -28.75
CA LYS A 299 -2.18 -21.33 -27.73
C LYS A 299 -1.14 -21.44 -26.60
N LEU A 300 0.15 -21.48 -26.94
CA LEU A 300 1.25 -21.56 -25.97
C LEU A 300 1.33 -20.32 -25.08
N VAL A 301 1.33 -19.12 -25.67
CA VAL A 301 1.34 -17.85 -24.92
C VAL A 301 0.16 -17.77 -23.97
N PHE A 302 -1.04 -18.08 -24.46
CA PHE A 302 -2.26 -18.03 -23.67
C PHE A 302 -2.28 -19.08 -22.55
N SER A 303 -1.76 -20.29 -22.79
CA SER A 303 -1.63 -21.33 -21.76
C SER A 303 -0.71 -20.89 -20.63
N ILE A 304 0.47 -20.34 -20.96
CA ILE A 304 1.46 -19.89 -19.96
C ILE A 304 0.87 -18.75 -19.11
N LEU A 305 0.20 -17.79 -19.76
CA LEU A 305 -0.48 -16.69 -19.07
C LEU A 305 -1.56 -17.21 -18.12
N LEU A 306 -2.37 -18.18 -18.54
CA LEU A 306 -3.43 -18.76 -17.73
C LEU A 306 -2.87 -19.49 -16.49
N THR A 307 -1.76 -20.20 -16.63
CA THR A 307 -1.08 -20.86 -15.51
C THR A 307 -0.51 -19.86 -14.51
N ALA A 308 0.02 -18.73 -14.98
CA ALA A 308 0.57 -17.67 -14.13
C ALA A 308 -0.50 -16.86 -13.37
N LEU A 309 -1.71 -16.73 -13.95
CA LEU A 309 -2.81 -15.98 -13.36
C LEU A 309 -3.26 -16.56 -12.01
N VAL A 310 -3.34 -17.89 -11.87
CA VAL A 310 -3.87 -18.54 -10.66
C VAL A 310 -3.04 -18.21 -9.40
N PRO A 311 -1.70 -18.44 -9.36
CA PRO A 311 -0.88 -18.05 -8.21
C PRO A 311 -0.93 -16.54 -7.93
N MET A 312 -0.98 -15.73 -8.99
CA MET A 312 -1.01 -14.27 -8.88
C MET A 312 -2.27 -13.78 -8.16
N PHE A 313 -3.43 -14.40 -8.44
CA PHE A 313 -4.67 -14.09 -7.73
C PHE A 313 -4.61 -14.44 -6.25
N THR A 314 -4.01 -15.58 -5.92
CA THR A 314 -3.78 -15.97 -4.52
C THR A 314 -2.94 -14.93 -3.78
N VAL A 315 -1.90 -14.40 -4.42
CA VAL A 315 -1.06 -13.33 -3.86
C VAL A 315 -1.86 -12.04 -3.64
N VAL A 316 -2.73 -11.65 -4.57
CA VAL A 316 -3.59 -10.45 -4.40
C VAL A 316 -4.53 -10.60 -3.20
N PHE A 317 -5.14 -11.77 -3.02
CA PHE A 317 -6.05 -12.03 -1.91
C PHE A 317 -5.31 -11.99 -0.56
N ILE A 318 -4.21 -12.74 -0.44
CA ILE A 318 -3.41 -12.81 0.79
C ILE A 318 -2.83 -11.43 1.12
N SER A 319 -2.29 -10.72 0.12
CA SER A 319 -1.73 -9.39 0.35
C SER A 319 -2.78 -8.37 0.75
N SER A 320 -3.99 -8.43 0.19
CA SER A 320 -5.09 -7.55 0.60
C SER A 320 -5.50 -7.78 2.05
N TYR A 321 -5.59 -9.04 2.48
CA TYR A 321 -5.85 -9.40 3.88
C TYR A 321 -4.71 -8.93 4.80
N PHE A 322 -3.46 -9.18 4.42
CA PHE A 322 -2.29 -8.71 5.16
C PHE A 322 -2.26 -7.19 5.32
N ILE A 323 -2.57 -6.43 4.26
CA ILE A 323 -2.65 -4.96 4.31
C ILE A 323 -3.71 -4.49 5.31
N PHE A 324 -4.86 -5.17 5.35
CA PHE A 324 -5.94 -4.87 6.29
C PHE A 324 -5.52 -5.13 7.74
N GLU A 325 -5.00 -6.32 8.03
CA GLU A 325 -4.50 -6.69 9.36
C GLU A 325 -3.39 -5.74 9.83
N ASN A 326 -2.45 -5.41 8.94
CA ASN A 326 -1.38 -4.47 9.25
C ASN A 326 -1.91 -3.06 9.52
N HIS A 327 -2.91 -2.60 8.77
CA HIS A 327 -3.56 -1.30 9.03
C HIS A 327 -4.22 -1.30 10.42
N GLN A 328 -4.97 -2.34 10.77
CA GLN A 328 -5.60 -2.46 12.09
C GLN A 328 -4.56 -2.51 13.21
N ALA A 329 -3.48 -3.27 13.04
CA ALA A 329 -2.38 -3.33 14.00
C ALA A 329 -1.73 -1.95 14.23
N MET A 330 -1.49 -1.18 13.16
CA MET A 330 -0.95 0.18 13.26
C MET A 330 -1.92 1.14 13.96
N VAL A 331 -3.22 1.03 13.72
CA VAL A 331 -4.24 1.83 14.45
C VAL A 331 -4.24 1.48 15.93
N GLN A 332 -4.17 0.20 16.29
CA GLN A 332 -4.06 -0.22 17.70
C GLN A 332 -2.77 0.25 18.36
N GLN A 333 -1.65 0.21 17.64
CA GLN A 333 -0.39 0.74 18.12
C GLN A 333 -0.49 2.26 18.38
N GLN A 334 -1.07 3.02 17.46
CA GLN A 334 -1.29 4.45 17.65
C GLN A 334 -2.15 4.73 18.89
N ARG A 335 -3.23 3.96 19.12
CA ARG A 335 -4.06 4.08 20.33
C ARG A 335 -3.25 3.83 21.61
N LEU A 336 -2.40 2.82 21.62
CA LEU A 336 -1.51 2.54 22.74
C LEU A 336 -0.48 3.66 22.97
N GLU A 337 0.08 4.22 21.90
CA GLU A 337 0.99 5.36 21.95
C GLU A 337 0.30 6.60 22.52
N ILE A 338 -0.96 6.87 22.14
CA ILE A 338 -1.76 7.95 22.74
C ILE A 338 -1.89 7.72 24.25
N LYS A 339 -2.28 6.53 24.71
CA LYS A 339 -2.42 6.23 26.14
C LYS A 339 -1.13 6.47 26.92
N ARG A 340 0.00 5.96 26.41
CA ARG A 340 1.32 6.18 27.03
C ARG A 340 1.69 7.65 27.07
N PHE A 341 1.37 8.40 26.00
CA PHE A 341 1.59 9.84 25.96
C PHE A 341 0.73 10.57 27.02
N LEU A 342 -0.54 10.19 27.21
CA LEU A 342 -1.37 10.79 28.26
C LEU A 342 -0.79 10.57 29.65
N ASP A 343 -0.28 9.36 29.93
CA ASP A 343 0.36 9.04 31.22
C ASP A 343 1.64 9.86 31.44
N ALA A 344 2.47 9.98 30.41
CA ALA A 344 3.68 10.80 30.46
C ALA A 344 3.36 12.28 30.61
N PHE A 345 2.33 12.78 29.90
CA PHE A 345 1.90 14.18 29.96
C PHE A 345 1.37 14.56 31.34
N GLU A 346 0.55 13.72 31.96
CA GLU A 346 0.07 13.95 33.32
C GLU A 346 1.21 13.93 34.33
N THR A 347 2.14 12.98 34.20
CA THR A 347 3.31 12.86 35.08
C THR A 347 4.25 14.07 34.97
N ALA A 348 4.33 14.71 33.79
CA ALA A 348 5.20 15.86 33.54
C ALA A 348 4.93 17.04 34.51
N GLN A 349 3.69 17.20 34.98
CA GLN A 349 3.34 18.25 35.93
C GLN A 349 4.12 18.14 37.26
N TYR A 350 4.39 16.94 37.76
CA TYR A 350 5.02 16.76 39.08
C TYR A 350 6.45 17.29 39.12
N PHE A 351 7.13 17.37 37.98
CA PHE A 351 8.49 17.93 37.92
C PHE A 351 8.51 19.42 38.29
N VAL A 352 7.43 20.17 38.02
CA VAL A 352 7.33 21.61 38.37
C VAL A 352 7.32 21.84 39.88
N HIS A 353 6.71 20.93 40.65
CA HIS A 353 6.63 21.05 42.11
C HIS A 353 8.04 21.03 42.75
N SER A 354 8.97 20.24 42.19
CA SER A 354 10.33 20.14 42.72
C SER A 354 11.13 21.44 42.55
N GLY A 355 11.05 22.08 41.38
CA GLY A 355 11.74 23.33 41.10
C GLY A 355 11.25 24.48 41.97
N ILE A 356 9.93 24.60 42.14
CA ILE A 356 9.33 25.68 42.94
C ILE A 356 9.54 25.45 44.43
N THR A 357 9.48 24.20 44.91
CA THR A 357 9.82 23.87 46.30
C THR A 357 11.28 24.23 46.59
N TRP A 358 12.20 23.94 45.66
CA TRP A 358 13.61 24.36 45.78
C TRP A 358 13.75 25.89 45.81
N GLN A 359 13.07 26.62 44.92
CA GLN A 359 13.07 28.09 44.92
C GLN A 359 12.57 28.66 46.25
N ILE A 360 11.45 28.15 46.77
CA ILE A 360 10.89 28.56 48.07
C ILE A 360 11.89 28.29 49.20
N GLN A 361 12.57 27.15 49.16
CA GLN A 361 13.62 26.80 50.13
C GLN A 361 14.80 27.77 50.08
N GLU A 362 15.33 28.08 48.89
CA GLU A 362 16.43 29.03 48.73
C GLU A 362 16.04 30.46 49.14
N MET A 363 14.84 30.91 48.76
CA MET A 363 14.31 32.22 49.17
C MET A 363 14.17 32.34 50.69
N SER A 364 13.79 31.25 51.35
CA SER A 364 13.61 31.22 52.81
C SER A 364 14.93 31.22 53.57
N LYS A 365 15.99 30.64 52.99
CA LYS A 365 17.35 30.65 53.54
C LYS A 365 18.12 31.94 53.23
N ASN A 366 17.49 32.93 52.59
CA ASN A 366 18.14 34.19 52.26
C ASN A 366 18.66 34.89 53.53
N PRO A 367 19.98 35.19 53.64
CA PRO A 367 20.56 35.83 54.82
C PRO A 367 19.86 37.12 55.21
N ARG A 368 19.39 37.90 54.23
CA ARG A 368 18.69 39.17 54.46
C ARG A 368 17.32 38.98 55.12
N LEU A 369 16.62 37.89 54.82
CA LEU A 369 15.35 37.56 55.46
C LEU A 369 15.57 37.25 56.94
N LEU A 370 16.63 36.50 57.26
CA LEU A 370 16.99 36.14 58.63
C LEU A 370 17.44 37.36 59.44
N GLU A 371 18.23 38.27 58.86
CA GLU A 371 18.61 39.55 59.47
C GLU A 371 17.38 40.39 59.84
N LEU A 372 16.47 40.59 58.89
CA LEU A 372 15.24 41.36 59.11
C LEU A 372 14.31 40.70 60.13
N ALA A 373 14.25 39.35 60.15
CA ALA A 373 13.49 38.61 61.14
C ALA A 373 14.03 38.83 62.56
N ARG A 374 15.36 38.76 62.74
CA ARG A 374 16.03 39.04 64.02
C ARG A 374 15.84 40.48 64.48
N GLU A 375 15.95 41.44 63.57
CA GLU A 375 15.69 42.86 63.87
C GLU A 375 14.24 43.10 64.30
N LEU A 376 13.28 42.44 63.65
CA LEU A 376 11.86 42.55 63.96
C LEU A 376 11.52 41.88 65.30
N GLU A 377 12.15 40.75 65.65
CA GLU A 377 11.98 40.12 66.96
C GLU A 377 12.53 41.00 68.11
N GLN A 378 13.63 41.72 67.86
CA GLN A 378 14.17 42.70 68.81
C GLN A 378 13.31 43.97 68.91
N LYS A 379 12.64 44.38 67.81
CA LYS A 379 11.79 45.58 67.73
C LYS A 379 10.43 45.30 67.08
N PRO A 380 9.47 44.67 67.79
CA PRO A 380 8.20 44.20 67.19
C PRO A 380 7.31 45.31 66.60
N GLY A 381 7.44 46.54 67.10
CA GLY A 381 6.66 47.71 66.67
C GLY A 381 7.27 48.53 65.52
N SER A 382 8.42 48.13 64.98
CA SER A 382 9.10 48.91 63.92
C SER A 382 8.41 48.76 62.57
N GLU A 383 7.67 49.79 62.13
CA GLU A 383 7.05 49.81 60.80
C GLU A 383 8.08 49.86 59.66
N GLU A 384 9.27 50.42 59.91
CA GLU A 384 10.36 50.46 58.93
C GLU A 384 10.86 49.04 58.58
N VAL A 385 11.10 48.22 59.61
CA VAL A 385 11.55 46.82 59.42
C VAL A 385 10.44 45.97 58.78
N LYS A 386 9.18 46.16 59.18
CA LYS A 386 8.03 45.50 58.54
C LYS A 386 7.91 45.89 57.07
N SER A 387 8.11 47.15 56.71
CA SER A 387 8.07 47.63 55.32
C SER A 387 9.17 46.98 54.46
N HIS A 388 10.39 46.89 54.98
CA HIS A 388 11.49 46.18 54.31
C HIS A 388 11.19 44.69 54.13
N LEU A 389 10.62 44.03 55.13
CA LEU A 389 10.22 42.62 55.06
C LEU A 389 9.08 42.40 54.04
N ARG A 390 8.06 43.26 54.03
CA ARG A 390 6.98 43.26 53.01
C ARG A 390 7.56 43.41 51.61
N THR A 391 8.51 44.33 51.41
CA THR A 391 9.15 44.57 50.11
C THR A 391 9.96 43.36 49.64
N LEU A 392 10.68 42.70 50.55
CA LEU A 392 11.43 41.48 50.25
C LEU A 392 10.49 40.33 49.85
N LEU A 393 9.43 40.09 50.63
CA LEU A 393 8.45 39.05 50.35
C LEU A 393 7.65 39.34 49.07
N ALA A 394 7.34 40.61 48.77
CA ALA A 394 6.72 40.99 47.51
C ALA A 394 7.58 40.61 46.30
N LYS A 395 8.91 40.77 46.40
CA LYS A 395 9.84 40.32 45.35
C LYS A 395 9.86 38.79 45.24
N CYS A 396 9.89 38.07 46.37
CA CYS A 396 9.82 36.60 46.36
C CYS A 396 8.50 36.09 45.75
N PHE A 397 7.37 36.69 46.12
CA PHE A 397 6.06 36.36 45.55
C PHE A 397 6.05 36.61 44.06
N LYS A 398 6.59 37.74 43.58
CA LYS A 398 6.68 38.01 42.13
C LYS A 398 7.52 36.96 41.37
N LEU A 399 8.59 36.45 42.00
CA LEU A 399 9.43 35.39 41.41
C LEU A 399 8.72 34.03 41.39
N ILE A 400 7.96 33.70 42.43
CA ILE A 400 7.17 32.46 42.51
C ILE A 400 5.96 32.52 41.59
N ASP A 401 5.29 33.67 41.53
CA ASP A 401 4.02 33.84 40.83
C ASP A 401 4.20 33.92 39.33
N ALA A 402 5.35 34.42 38.83
CA ALA A 402 5.71 34.60 37.42
C ALA A 402 4.54 34.38 36.44
N ASP A 403 3.52 35.24 36.52
CA ASP A 403 2.20 35.01 35.90
C ASP A 403 2.27 34.98 34.36
N GLU A 404 3.42 35.38 33.79
CA GLU A 404 3.72 35.40 32.35
C GLU A 404 4.28 34.07 31.81
N ASP A 405 4.65 33.11 32.67
CA ASP A 405 5.15 31.80 32.22
C ASP A 405 4.02 30.76 32.18
N TRP A 406 3.66 30.32 30.97
CA TRP A 406 2.66 29.26 30.76
C TRP A 406 3.06 27.95 31.45
N ALA A 407 4.35 27.75 31.73
CA ALA A 407 4.91 26.60 32.45
C ALA A 407 4.79 26.72 33.98
N ASN A 408 4.35 27.86 34.52
CA ASN A 408 4.11 28.02 35.96
C ASN A 408 2.66 27.66 36.33
N ASN A 409 2.49 26.92 37.42
CA ASN A 409 1.20 26.51 37.97
C ASN A 409 0.99 27.01 39.41
N VAL A 410 1.95 27.71 39.99
CA VAL A 410 1.95 28.03 41.42
C VAL A 410 1.79 29.52 41.63
N THR A 411 0.95 29.86 42.59
CA THR A 411 0.81 31.23 43.08
C THR A 411 1.00 31.23 44.59
N ALA A 412 1.91 32.06 45.09
CA ALA A 412 2.07 32.35 46.50
C ALA A 412 0.87 33.17 47.01
N ARG A 413 0.23 32.67 48.06
CA ARG A 413 -0.95 33.29 48.67
C ARG A 413 -0.59 34.05 49.93
N ASN A 414 0.00 33.33 50.88
CA ASN A 414 0.36 33.87 52.18
C ASN A 414 1.75 33.38 52.59
N CYS A 415 2.46 34.20 53.35
CA CYS A 415 3.70 33.83 54.02
C CYS A 415 3.59 34.25 55.49
N ILE A 416 3.87 33.31 56.39
CA ILE A 416 3.76 33.51 57.83
C ILE A 416 5.14 33.25 58.43
N LEU A 417 5.69 34.24 59.13
CA LEU A 417 6.96 34.16 59.83
C LEU A 417 6.70 34.19 61.34
N LEU A 418 7.19 33.16 62.03
CA LEU A 418 7.01 32.96 63.47
C LEU A 418 8.37 32.91 64.16
N GLY A 419 8.54 33.65 65.26
CA GLY A 419 9.73 33.60 66.13
C GLY A 419 9.44 33.00 67.51
N GLN A 420 10.50 32.78 68.29
CA GLN A 420 10.41 32.13 69.61
C GLN A 420 9.71 33.01 70.66
N ASN A 421 9.89 34.34 70.60
CA ASN A 421 9.48 35.29 71.64
C ASN A 421 8.25 36.13 71.26
N LYS A 422 7.22 35.51 70.66
CA LYS A 422 5.94 36.11 70.22
C LYS A 422 5.96 36.87 68.89
N LEU A 423 7.04 36.81 68.12
CA LEU A 423 7.04 37.38 66.77
C LEU A 423 6.07 36.59 65.88
N GLU A 424 5.12 37.30 65.28
CA GLU A 424 4.18 36.78 64.29
C GLU A 424 3.99 37.83 63.21
N PHE A 425 4.48 37.54 62.01
CA PHE A 425 4.40 38.43 60.87
C PHE A 425 3.69 37.72 59.71
N HIS A 426 2.67 38.38 59.16
CA HIS A 426 1.85 37.85 58.07
C HIS A 426 2.03 38.74 56.84
N TYR A 427 2.22 38.09 55.69
CA TYR A 427 2.23 38.74 54.39
C TYR A 427 1.26 38.03 53.45
N SER A 428 0.37 38.78 52.82
CA SER A 428 -0.61 38.29 51.84
C SER A 428 -0.58 39.13 50.57
N LYS A 429 -0.85 38.50 49.42
CA LYS A 429 -0.98 39.20 48.12
C LYS A 429 -2.21 40.12 48.07
N THR A 430 -3.26 39.82 48.84
CA THR A 430 -4.52 40.62 48.91
C THR A 430 -4.77 41.10 50.34
N PRO A 431 -4.47 42.37 50.66
CA PRO A 431 -4.51 42.88 52.04
C PRO A 431 -5.91 42.93 52.67
N ASP A 432 -6.99 43.09 51.89
CA ASP A 432 -8.36 43.20 52.44
C ASP A 432 -8.98 41.86 52.91
N ARG A 433 -8.28 40.73 52.72
CA ARG A 433 -8.65 39.42 53.29
C ARG A 433 -7.69 39.01 54.41
N GLU A 434 -7.32 39.96 55.26
CA GLU A 434 -6.48 39.72 56.43
C GLU A 434 -7.16 38.75 57.41
N GLN A 435 -6.42 37.68 57.76
CA GLN A 435 -6.75 36.64 58.75
C GLN A 435 -7.94 35.72 58.44
N GLY A 436 -7.88 35.00 57.31
CA GLY A 436 -8.72 33.81 57.14
C GLY A 436 -8.47 32.79 58.26
N GLU A 437 -9.53 32.08 58.71
CA GLU A 437 -9.46 31.04 59.76
C GLU A 437 -8.33 30.03 59.53
N PHE A 438 -8.04 29.71 58.27
CA PHE A 438 -6.99 28.78 57.88
C PHE A 438 -5.56 29.29 58.16
N ALA A 439 -5.29 30.59 57.96
CA ALA A 439 -3.99 31.18 58.28
C ALA A 439 -3.72 31.17 59.79
N ASN A 440 -4.78 31.33 60.58
CA ASN A 440 -4.70 31.24 62.04
C ASN A 440 -4.41 29.80 62.50
N VAL A 441 -5.06 28.80 61.90
CA VAL A 441 -4.78 27.37 62.15
C VAL A 441 -3.32 27.03 61.81
N LEU A 442 -2.81 27.48 60.66
CA LEU A 442 -1.41 27.27 60.28
C LEU A 442 -0.42 27.96 61.22
N SER A 443 -0.75 29.15 61.70
CA SER A 443 0.08 29.88 62.67
C SER A 443 0.18 29.16 64.01
N GLN A 444 -0.91 28.50 64.44
CA GLN A 444 -0.92 27.68 65.65
C GLN A 444 -0.04 26.43 65.48
N ILE A 445 -0.16 25.74 64.34
CA ILE A 445 0.67 24.58 64.00
C ILE A 445 2.15 24.95 63.95
N GLY A 446 2.50 26.04 63.26
CA GLY A 446 3.88 26.52 63.18
C GLY A 446 4.50 26.84 64.55
N ARG A 447 3.71 27.43 65.46
CA ARG A 447 4.15 27.67 66.85
C ARG A 447 4.38 26.38 67.64
N HIS A 448 3.49 25.39 67.49
CA HIS A 448 3.66 24.10 68.14
C HIS A 448 4.92 23.39 67.64
N ILE A 449 5.15 23.39 66.32
CA ILE A 449 6.37 22.83 65.71
C ILE A 449 7.62 23.53 66.26
N LEU A 450 7.64 24.87 66.29
CA LEU A 450 8.77 25.64 66.84
C LEU A 450 9.01 25.31 68.33
N ALA A 451 7.96 25.14 69.13
CA ALA A 451 8.06 24.75 70.53
C ALA A 451 8.59 23.32 70.71
N CYS A 452 8.17 22.38 69.87
CA CYS A 452 8.65 20.99 69.91
C CYS A 452 10.12 20.88 69.47
N ILE A 453 10.53 21.61 68.43
CA ILE A 453 11.94 21.56 67.97
C ILE A 453 12.87 22.26 68.97
N SER A 454 12.47 23.42 69.52
CA SER A 454 13.27 24.16 70.52
C SER A 454 13.36 23.48 71.89
N SER A 455 12.46 22.54 72.20
CA SER A 455 12.48 21.75 73.44
C SER A 455 13.29 20.44 73.33
N GLY A 456 14.05 20.26 72.25
CA GLY A 456 14.94 19.12 72.03
C GLY A 456 15.87 18.88 73.23
N GLY A 457 15.50 17.93 74.10
CA GLY A 457 16.36 17.43 75.17
C GLY A 457 15.81 17.47 76.61
N ALA A 458 14.55 17.84 76.88
CA ALA A 458 14.02 17.79 78.26
C ALA A 458 12.95 16.70 78.44
N SER A 459 13.39 15.45 78.67
CA SER A 459 12.56 14.45 79.34
C SER A 459 12.39 14.86 80.81
N GLY A 460 11.29 15.52 81.15
CA GLY A 460 10.95 15.75 82.56
C GLY A 460 10.18 17.04 82.80
N ASN A 461 8.87 16.87 82.99
CA ASN A 461 7.85 17.77 83.54
C ASN A 461 6.87 18.37 82.53
N LEU A 462 5.66 17.80 82.53
CA LEU A 462 4.44 18.34 81.96
C LEU A 462 4.10 19.68 82.64
N SER A 463 4.64 20.78 82.11
CA SER A 463 4.17 22.12 82.41
C SER A 463 2.77 22.33 81.83
N MET A 464 1.88 23.01 82.56
CA MET A 464 0.52 23.32 82.12
C MET A 464 0.47 24.14 80.81
N LYS A 465 1.60 24.74 80.42
CA LYS A 465 1.79 25.42 79.14
C LYS A 465 1.92 24.42 77.97
N ASN A 466 2.57 23.28 78.19
CA ASN A 466 2.74 22.21 77.20
C ASN A 466 1.40 21.49 76.92
N LEU A 467 0.60 21.28 77.97
CA LEU A 467 -0.72 20.66 77.89
C LEU A 467 -1.73 21.53 77.13
N LYS A 468 -1.67 22.86 77.32
CA LYS A 468 -2.46 23.81 76.51
C LYS A 468 -2.04 23.79 75.04
N SER A 469 -0.74 23.84 74.76
CA SER A 469 -0.25 23.80 73.37
C SER A 469 -0.54 22.48 72.67
N GLU A 470 -0.65 21.37 73.39
CA GLU A 470 -1.05 20.06 72.88
C GLU A 470 -2.55 20.02 72.58
N LEU A 471 -3.40 20.52 73.48
CA LEU A 471 -4.85 20.66 73.24
C LEU A 471 -5.19 21.62 72.07
N TYR A 472 -4.46 22.73 71.93
CA TYR A 472 -4.63 23.64 70.79
C TYR A 472 -4.14 23.01 69.48
N PHE A 473 -3.07 22.22 69.53
CA PHE A 473 -2.57 21.48 68.37
C PHE A 473 -3.57 20.40 67.93
N ASP A 474 -4.12 19.64 68.86
CA ASP A 474 -5.16 18.65 68.58
C ASP A 474 -6.40 19.30 67.96
N GLY A 475 -6.84 20.46 68.48
CA GLY A 475 -7.94 21.23 67.91
C GLY A 475 -7.65 21.76 66.49
N ALA A 476 -6.46 22.29 66.25
CA ALA A 476 -6.01 22.75 64.94
C ALA A 476 -5.92 21.59 63.94
N MET A 477 -5.38 20.46 64.35
CA MET A 477 -5.27 19.25 63.53
C MET A 477 -6.63 18.59 63.28
N GLN A 478 -7.56 18.63 64.23
CA GLN A 478 -8.94 18.19 64.04
C GLN A 478 -9.69 19.08 63.05
N SER A 479 -9.47 20.41 63.09
CA SER A 479 -10.00 21.34 62.09
C SER A 479 -9.45 21.06 60.70
N LEU A 480 -8.15 20.78 60.56
CA LEU A 480 -7.56 20.34 59.29
C LEU A 480 -8.15 19.04 58.79
N ARG A 481 -8.34 18.05 59.68
CA ARG A 481 -8.95 16.77 59.35
C ARG A 481 -10.39 16.94 58.86
N SER A 482 -11.15 17.82 59.49
CA SER A 482 -12.53 18.14 59.11
C SER A 482 -12.63 18.84 57.77
N ASN A 483 -11.70 19.75 57.47
CA ASN A 483 -11.74 20.59 56.26
C ASN A 483 -11.05 19.94 55.04
N PHE A 484 -10.00 19.13 55.26
CA PHE A 484 -9.14 18.61 54.17
C PHE A 484 -8.93 17.08 54.22
N GLY A 485 -9.59 16.36 55.14
CA GLY A 485 -9.60 14.90 55.23
C GLY A 485 -8.39 14.25 55.94
N ASP A 486 -8.51 12.95 56.23
CA ASP A 486 -7.55 12.17 57.04
C ASP A 486 -6.15 12.04 56.43
N ARG A 487 -6.06 12.00 55.08
CA ARG A 487 -4.76 11.88 54.40
C ARG A 487 -3.89 13.14 54.56
N SER A 488 -4.54 14.31 54.61
CA SER A 488 -3.88 15.61 54.77
C SER A 488 -3.26 15.76 56.16
N TYR A 489 -3.94 15.25 57.18
CA TYR A 489 -3.48 15.21 58.58
C TYR A 489 -2.14 14.47 58.73
N ILE A 490 -2.03 13.25 58.17
CA ILE A 490 -0.84 12.39 58.33
C ILE A 490 0.39 12.97 57.62
N ARG A 491 0.19 13.68 56.50
CA ARG A 491 1.30 14.26 55.73
C ARG A 491 1.92 15.45 56.44
N LEU A 492 1.10 16.32 57.04
CA LEU A 492 1.56 17.55 57.66
C LEU A 492 2.44 17.29 58.89
N SER A 493 2.16 16.23 59.65
CA SER A 493 2.95 15.86 60.83
C SER A 493 4.35 15.32 60.52
N ASN A 494 4.56 14.75 59.32
CA ASN A 494 5.78 14.02 58.98
C ASN A 494 6.70 14.76 57.98
N ALA A 495 6.24 15.84 57.35
CA ALA A 495 6.85 16.42 56.16
C ALA A 495 7.44 17.82 56.39
N ILE A 496 8.32 17.99 57.39
CA ILE A 496 9.03 19.26 57.61
C ILE A 496 9.98 19.54 56.44
N SER A 497 10.00 20.79 55.94
CA SER A 497 10.75 21.24 54.75
C SER A 497 10.33 20.59 53.42
N GLN A 498 9.24 19.83 53.40
CA GLN A 498 8.65 19.26 52.19
C GLN A 498 7.34 19.97 51.85
N LEU A 499 6.95 19.91 50.57
CA LEU A 499 5.66 20.40 50.13
C LEU A 499 4.55 19.43 50.55
N VAL A 500 3.61 19.93 51.35
CA VAL A 500 2.38 19.23 51.70
C VAL A 500 1.25 19.78 50.85
N GLU A 501 0.69 18.95 49.99
CA GLU A 501 -0.42 19.34 49.10
C GLU A 501 -1.77 18.89 49.67
N PHE A 502 -2.76 19.78 49.56
CA PHE A 502 -4.16 19.63 49.97
C PHE A 502 -5.06 19.82 48.75
N GLU A 503 -6.13 19.04 48.65
CA GLU A 503 -7.17 19.28 47.66
C GLU A 503 -8.16 20.32 48.19
N ILE A 504 -8.54 21.27 47.34
CA ILE A 504 -9.57 22.28 47.60
C ILE A 504 -10.56 22.32 46.44
N THR A 505 -11.76 22.83 46.66
CA THR A 505 -12.84 22.86 45.65
C THR A 505 -12.44 23.49 44.31
N THR A 506 -11.50 24.42 44.31
CA THR A 506 -11.04 25.17 43.13
C THR A 506 -9.67 24.75 42.59
N GLY A 507 -9.07 23.66 43.11
CA GLY A 507 -7.76 23.19 42.67
C GLY A 507 -6.99 22.43 43.77
N ALA A 508 -5.74 22.81 44.00
CA ALA A 508 -4.98 22.32 45.15
C ALA A 508 -4.27 23.48 45.86
N ALA A 509 -4.06 23.33 47.16
CA ALA A 509 -3.23 24.22 47.96
C ALA A 509 -1.98 23.47 48.40
N GLY A 510 -0.88 24.17 48.59
CA GLY A 510 0.37 23.64 49.12
C GLY A 510 0.79 24.42 50.35
N VAL A 511 1.33 23.72 51.34
CA VAL A 511 2.02 24.32 52.47
C VAL A 511 3.45 23.81 52.51
N VAL A 512 4.41 24.72 52.63
CA VAL A 512 5.81 24.40 52.90
C VAL A 512 6.18 25.02 54.25
N ILE A 513 6.58 24.19 55.20
CA ILE A 513 6.99 24.61 56.55
C ILE A 513 8.50 24.49 56.66
N MET A 514 9.20 25.58 56.95
CA MET A 514 10.65 25.58 57.06
C MET A 514 11.15 26.18 58.36
N PRO A 515 11.95 25.42 59.14
CA PRO A 515 12.74 25.98 60.22
C PRO A 515 13.93 26.76 59.66
N LEU A 516 14.18 27.93 60.22
CA LEU A 516 15.28 28.82 59.85
C LEU A 516 16.17 29.09 61.08
N PRO A 517 17.51 29.14 60.94
CA PRO A 517 18.27 28.88 59.71
C PRO A 517 18.40 27.39 59.36
N SER A 518 18.22 26.49 60.34
CA SER A 518 18.33 25.04 60.14
C SER A 518 17.36 24.26 61.04
N LEU A 519 17.17 22.97 60.74
CA LEU A 519 16.32 22.08 61.53
C LEU A 519 16.89 21.78 62.93
N GLU A 520 18.21 21.77 63.07
CA GLU A 520 18.90 21.46 64.33
C GLU A 520 18.79 22.60 65.34
N ASN A 521 18.78 23.85 64.86
CA ASN A 521 18.69 25.05 65.70
C ASN A 521 17.75 26.09 65.05
N PRO A 522 16.41 25.88 65.09
CA PRO A 522 15.48 26.85 64.54
C PRO A 522 15.32 28.07 65.43
N GLU A 523 15.69 29.23 64.92
CA GLU A 523 15.34 30.55 65.48
C GLU A 523 13.93 30.97 65.06
N PHE A 524 13.54 30.67 63.81
CA PHE A 524 12.25 31.03 63.24
C PHE A 524 11.62 29.85 62.51
N VAL A 525 10.30 29.89 62.32
CA VAL A 525 9.58 29.04 61.37
C VAL A 525 8.90 29.92 60.35
N ILE A 526 9.16 29.66 59.07
CA ILE A 526 8.46 30.29 57.95
C ILE A 526 7.50 29.27 57.31
N LEU A 527 6.27 29.69 57.09
CA LEU A 527 5.25 28.92 56.40
C LEU A 527 4.90 29.62 55.09
N TRP A 528 5.01 28.89 53.99
CA TRP A 528 4.57 29.34 52.68
C TRP A 528 3.27 28.64 52.33
N LEU A 529 2.24 29.44 52.06
CA LEU A 529 0.98 28.96 51.50
C LEU A 529 0.97 29.27 50.00
N ILE A 530 0.87 28.23 49.20
CA ILE A 530 0.81 28.31 47.74
C ILE A 530 -0.49 27.69 47.24
N SER A 531 -0.96 28.12 46.07
CA SER A 531 -2.10 27.52 45.37
C SER A 531 -1.67 27.04 43.99
N PHE A 532 -2.18 25.87 43.59
CA PHE A 532 -1.97 25.28 42.28
C PHE A 532 -3.19 25.51 41.39
N SER A 533 -3.00 26.12 40.22
CA SER A 533 -4.05 26.30 39.19
C SER A 533 -4.23 25.03 38.33
N ARG A 534 -4.40 23.87 38.97
CA ARG A 534 -4.31 22.52 38.35
C ARG A 534 -5.01 22.39 36.99
N GLY A 535 -6.28 22.79 36.87
CA GLY A 535 -7.02 22.65 35.60
C GLY A 535 -6.61 23.62 34.50
N ASN A 536 -6.37 24.90 34.82
CA ASN A 536 -5.93 25.87 33.83
C ASN A 536 -4.51 25.58 33.33
N TYR A 537 -3.63 25.07 34.19
CA TYR A 537 -2.25 24.74 33.84
C TYR A 537 -2.14 23.58 32.84
N MET A 538 -2.84 22.47 33.08
CA MET A 538 -2.82 21.34 32.14
C MET A 538 -3.39 21.75 30.78
N THR A 539 -4.43 22.59 30.77
CA THR A 539 -4.99 23.15 29.53
C THR A 539 -3.98 24.05 28.83
N ARG A 540 -3.24 24.92 29.54
CA ARG A 540 -2.15 25.72 28.96
C ARG A 540 -1.03 24.85 28.37
N MET A 541 -0.61 23.79 29.08
CA MET A 541 0.36 22.83 28.55
C MET A 541 -0.15 22.13 27.29
N ALA A 542 -1.44 21.78 27.27
CA ALA A 542 -2.09 21.14 26.14
C ALA A 542 -2.17 22.05 24.90
N GLU A 543 -2.41 23.35 25.11
CA GLU A 543 -2.40 24.39 24.06
C GLU A 543 -1.01 24.60 23.44
N HIS A 544 0.05 24.43 24.24
CA HIS A 544 1.44 24.59 23.79
C HIS A 544 2.05 23.29 23.25
N ASN A 545 1.33 22.16 23.31
CA ASN A 545 1.79 20.89 22.77
C ASN A 545 1.80 20.92 21.23
N ARG A 546 3.00 20.86 20.64
CA ARG A 546 3.21 20.79 19.18
C ARG A 546 3.44 19.37 18.67
N GLY A 547 3.27 18.36 19.52
CA GLY A 547 3.46 16.95 19.17
C GLY A 547 2.43 16.40 18.17
N PRO A 548 2.64 15.18 17.65
CA PRO A 548 1.72 14.53 16.71
C PRO A 548 0.41 14.06 17.37
N ILE A 549 0.41 13.95 18.70
CA ILE A 549 -0.76 13.63 19.52
C ILE A 549 -1.25 14.96 20.08
N ALA A 550 -2.40 15.39 19.60
CA ALA A 550 -3.07 16.55 20.14
C ALA A 550 -3.76 16.15 21.46
N ILE A 551 -3.72 17.02 22.47
CA ILE A 551 -4.19 16.69 23.81
C ILE A 551 -5.19 17.73 24.30
N LEU A 552 -6.15 17.29 25.09
CA LEU A 552 -7.15 18.11 25.73
C LEU A 552 -7.28 17.67 27.18
N THR A 553 -7.19 18.63 28.08
CA THR A 553 -7.44 18.41 29.50
C THR A 553 -8.54 19.33 29.97
N ILE A 554 -9.49 18.78 30.73
CA ILE A 554 -10.58 19.56 31.29
C ILE A 554 -10.97 19.00 32.65
N GLU A 555 -11.42 19.88 33.55
CA GLU A 555 -11.92 19.47 34.85
C GLU A 555 -13.29 18.78 34.71
N TYR A 556 -13.60 17.84 35.60
CA TYR A 556 -14.84 17.06 35.53
C TYR A 556 -16.09 17.92 35.58
N HIS A 557 -16.09 19.01 36.32
CA HIS A 557 -17.25 19.90 36.37
C HIS A 557 -17.32 20.86 35.16
N ARG A 558 -16.35 20.80 34.23
CA ARG A 558 -16.20 21.70 33.08
C ARG A 558 -16.37 21.02 31.73
N TYR A 559 -16.55 19.69 31.63
CA TYR A 559 -16.71 19.02 30.32
C TYR A 559 -17.85 19.61 29.48
N GLY A 560 -18.89 20.19 30.12
CA GLY A 560 -19.95 20.93 29.43
C GLY A 560 -19.48 22.11 28.57
N LYS A 561 -18.28 22.62 28.84
CA LYS A 561 -17.64 23.74 28.12
C LYS A 561 -16.73 23.29 26.98
N LEU A 562 -16.69 22.01 26.65
CA LEU A 562 -15.72 21.47 25.69
C LEU A 562 -15.77 22.14 24.31
N MET A 563 -16.97 22.53 23.89
CA MET A 563 -17.23 23.19 22.62
C MET A 563 -16.65 24.60 22.53
N ARG A 564 -15.97 25.08 23.58
CA ARG A 564 -15.67 26.49 23.76
C ARG A 564 -14.19 26.82 24.01
N LYS A 565 -13.38 25.96 24.64
CA LYS A 565 -12.09 26.43 25.19
C LYS A 565 -10.81 26.05 24.45
N TYR A 566 -10.75 24.98 23.69
CA TYR A 566 -9.62 24.63 22.82
C TYR A 566 -9.98 23.30 22.18
N MET A 567 -9.96 23.22 20.85
CA MET A 567 -10.11 21.93 20.17
C MET A 567 -8.75 21.49 19.63
N PRO A 568 -8.23 20.33 20.07
CA PRO A 568 -6.95 19.81 19.60
C PRO A 568 -6.88 19.64 18.08
N VAL A 569 -8.04 19.41 17.44
CA VAL A 569 -8.19 19.37 15.99
C VAL A 569 -9.44 20.16 15.60
N PRO A 570 -9.37 21.11 14.66
CA PRO A 570 -10.54 21.88 14.22
C PRO A 570 -11.66 20.96 13.71
N GLY A 571 -12.87 21.13 14.28
CA GLY A 571 -14.05 20.35 13.92
C GLY A 571 -14.18 18.98 14.62
N LEU A 572 -13.29 18.65 15.57
CA LEU A 572 -13.35 17.42 16.35
C LEU A 572 -14.28 17.59 17.57
N ASP A 573 -15.51 17.10 17.46
CA ASP A 573 -16.43 17.04 18.61
C ASP A 573 -16.02 15.90 19.57
N LEU A 574 -15.68 16.28 20.80
CA LEU A 574 -15.27 15.39 21.90
C LEU A 574 -16.23 15.45 23.09
N PHE A 575 -17.35 16.18 22.97
CA PHE A 575 -18.28 16.38 24.08
C PHE A 575 -18.75 15.05 24.68
N LYS A 576 -19.07 14.08 23.84
CA LYS A 576 -19.55 12.76 24.30
C LYS A 576 -18.49 11.97 25.04
N GLU A 577 -17.28 11.87 24.48
CA GLU A 577 -16.15 11.18 25.11
C GLU A 577 -15.88 11.75 26.51
N THR A 578 -15.88 13.08 26.61
CA THR A 578 -15.63 13.77 27.88
C THR A 578 -16.76 13.57 28.88
N ALA A 579 -18.01 13.60 28.42
CA ALA A 579 -19.17 13.32 29.24
C ALA A 579 -19.18 11.87 29.74
N TRP A 580 -18.80 10.91 28.89
CA TRP A 580 -18.69 9.49 29.28
C TRP A 580 -17.60 9.28 30.32
N ILE A 581 -16.42 9.85 30.11
CA ILE A 581 -15.33 9.77 31.09
C ILE A 581 -15.77 10.41 32.42
N ALA A 582 -16.41 11.57 32.38
CA ALA A 582 -16.90 12.26 33.59
C ALA A 582 -18.01 11.49 34.33
N ALA A 583 -18.93 10.87 33.61
CA ALA A 583 -20.06 10.16 34.20
C ALA A 583 -19.70 8.75 34.71
N SER A 584 -18.85 8.03 33.99
CA SER A 584 -18.48 6.64 34.30
C SER A 584 -17.19 6.51 35.10
N ASN A 585 -16.35 7.55 35.10
CA ASN A 585 -14.98 7.50 35.60
C ASN A 585 -14.17 6.33 34.97
N MET A 586 -14.41 6.06 33.69
CA MET A 586 -13.76 4.98 32.92
C MET A 586 -13.04 5.54 31.68
N PRO A 587 -11.98 4.85 31.20
CA PRO A 587 -11.34 5.21 29.93
C PRO A 587 -12.26 4.97 28.73
N VAL A 588 -12.13 5.82 27.72
CA VAL A 588 -12.89 5.77 26.47
C VAL A 588 -11.93 5.70 25.29
N SER A 589 -12.26 4.86 24.31
CA SER A 589 -11.57 4.73 23.03
C SER A 589 -12.60 4.90 21.92
N SER A 590 -12.38 5.84 21.00
CA SER A 590 -13.28 6.06 19.87
C SER A 590 -12.51 6.43 18.60
N GLU A 591 -13.17 6.25 17.45
CA GLU A 591 -12.69 6.73 16.15
C GLU A 591 -13.65 7.79 15.64
N LYS A 592 -13.14 8.99 15.33
CA LYS A 592 -13.93 10.07 14.75
C LYS A 592 -13.52 10.32 13.31
N LYS A 593 -14.50 10.60 12.46
CA LYS A 593 -14.28 10.98 11.06
C LYS A 593 -14.50 12.47 10.90
N ILE A 594 -13.44 13.19 10.50
CA ILE A 594 -13.51 14.61 10.14
C ILE A 594 -13.30 14.73 8.64
N ARG A 595 -14.36 15.06 7.91
CA ARG A 595 -14.37 15.07 6.44
C ARG A 595 -13.93 13.70 5.88
N GLN A 596 -12.70 13.62 5.37
CA GLN A 596 -12.09 12.38 4.86
C GLN A 596 -11.04 11.77 5.80
N ALA A 597 -10.63 12.49 6.84
CA ALA A 597 -9.61 12.01 7.78
C ALA A 597 -10.26 11.25 8.94
N LYS A 598 -9.68 10.12 9.30
CA LYS A 598 -10.00 9.39 10.53
C LYS A 598 -9.04 9.82 11.64
N ILE A 599 -9.57 9.91 12.86
CA ILE A 599 -8.86 10.35 14.05
C ILE A 599 -9.11 9.32 15.15
N SER A 600 -8.03 8.78 15.69
CA SER A 600 -8.04 7.93 16.87
C SER A 600 -8.14 8.83 18.10
N VAL A 601 -9.11 8.58 18.96
CA VAL A 601 -9.33 9.33 20.20
C VAL A 601 -9.24 8.36 21.38
N GLU A 602 -8.42 8.71 22.36
CA GLU A 602 -8.31 7.97 23.62
C GLU A 602 -8.45 8.97 24.77
N GLY A 603 -9.28 8.66 25.76
CA GLY A 603 -9.47 9.52 26.91
C GLY A 603 -9.61 8.72 28.20
N ARG A 604 -9.26 9.33 29.32
CA ARG A 604 -9.39 8.71 30.64
C ARG A 604 -9.53 9.75 31.76
N PRO A 605 -10.02 9.32 32.93
CA PRO A 605 -9.82 10.04 34.19
C PRO A 605 -8.35 10.39 34.41
N GLY A 606 -8.08 11.54 35.02
CA GLY A 606 -6.77 11.86 35.58
C GLY A 606 -6.44 10.87 36.71
N ILE A 607 -5.24 10.30 36.65
CA ILE A 607 -4.75 9.34 37.65
C ILE A 607 -4.17 10.09 38.86
N GLN A 608 -3.49 11.19 38.60
CA GLN A 608 -2.89 12.04 39.61
C GLN A 608 -3.75 13.28 39.88
N GLN A 609 -4.44 13.78 38.85
CA GLN A 609 -5.46 14.82 38.99
C GLN A 609 -6.86 14.20 38.87
N PHE A 610 -7.37 13.64 39.98
CA PHE A 610 -8.69 13.00 40.02
C PHE A 610 -9.86 13.92 39.71
N ASN A 611 -9.67 15.24 39.64
CA ASN A 611 -10.72 16.20 39.25
C ASN A 611 -10.65 16.60 37.77
N SER A 612 -9.77 15.97 36.99
CA SER A 612 -9.57 16.23 35.57
C SER A 612 -9.75 14.96 34.74
N LEU A 613 -10.06 15.15 33.47
CA LEU A 613 -9.95 14.12 32.45
C LEU A 613 -8.96 14.55 31.38
N VAL A 614 -8.29 13.57 30.79
CA VAL A 614 -7.24 13.76 29.80
C VAL A 614 -7.64 12.99 28.55
N ILE A 615 -7.62 13.67 27.40
CA ILE A 615 -7.97 13.09 26.10
C ILE A 615 -6.87 13.39 25.10
N GLY A 616 -6.43 12.37 24.38
CA GLY A 616 -5.51 12.46 23.27
C GLY A 616 -6.20 12.12 21.96
N ALA A 617 -5.86 12.84 20.90
CA ALA A 617 -6.35 12.62 19.57
C ALA A 617 -5.17 12.59 18.58
N ALA A 618 -5.14 11.61 17.68
CA ALA A 618 -4.13 11.52 16.64
C ALA A 618 -4.76 11.18 15.28
N SER A 619 -4.26 11.83 14.22
CA SER A 619 -4.71 11.56 12.85
C SER A 619 -4.22 10.20 12.37
N GLN A 620 -5.10 9.42 11.72
CA GLN A 620 -4.75 8.16 11.06
C GLN A 620 -4.22 8.37 9.62
N THR A 621 -4.22 9.61 9.11
CA THR A 621 -3.75 9.91 7.74
C THR A 621 -2.33 9.40 7.45
N PRO A 622 -1.35 9.46 8.37
CA PRO A 622 -0.04 8.85 8.14
C PRO A 622 -0.11 7.33 7.92
N ILE A 623 -0.93 6.63 8.70
CA ILE A 623 -1.17 5.19 8.58
C ILE A 623 -1.81 4.88 7.22
N ASP A 624 -2.86 5.64 6.85
CA ASP A 624 -3.55 5.47 5.57
C ASP A 624 -2.61 5.68 4.37
N ARG A 625 -1.71 6.67 4.44
CA ARG A 625 -0.71 6.92 3.39
C ARG A 625 0.30 5.78 3.26
N MET A 626 0.79 5.24 4.38
CA MET A 626 1.71 4.10 4.39
C MET A 626 1.04 2.86 3.80
N THR A 627 -0.14 2.51 4.29
CA THR A 627 -0.94 1.38 3.80
C THR A 627 -1.32 1.55 2.32
N GLY A 628 -1.65 2.77 1.89
CA GLY A 628 -1.90 3.11 0.50
C GLY A 628 -0.67 3.01 -0.40
N SER A 629 0.53 3.30 0.12
CA SER A 629 1.78 3.12 -0.63
C SER A 629 2.10 1.63 -0.85
N ILE A 630 1.97 0.79 0.18
CA ILE A 630 2.15 -0.67 0.08
C ILE A 630 1.19 -1.24 -0.95
N ARG A 631 -0.07 -0.82 -0.91
CA ARG A 631 -1.08 -1.20 -1.90
C ARG A 631 -0.64 -0.83 -3.33
N ARG A 632 -0.17 0.40 -3.57
CA ARG A 632 0.31 0.83 -4.90
C ARG A 632 1.52 0.01 -5.38
N TYR A 633 2.50 -0.26 -4.52
CA TYR A 633 3.66 -1.08 -4.88
C TYR A 633 3.26 -2.52 -5.25
N LEU A 634 2.30 -3.11 -4.54
CA LEU A 634 1.74 -4.42 -4.90
C LEU A 634 1.06 -4.40 -6.27
N HIS A 635 0.33 -3.34 -6.61
CA HIS A 635 -0.26 -3.19 -7.95
C HIS A 635 0.83 -3.07 -9.04
N TYR A 636 1.89 -2.30 -8.82
CA TYR A 636 3.00 -2.19 -9.77
C TYR A 636 3.74 -3.53 -9.94
N PHE A 637 4.00 -4.24 -8.85
CA PHE A 637 4.60 -5.57 -8.89
C PHE A 637 3.72 -6.56 -9.66
N MET A 638 2.40 -6.50 -9.45
CA MET A 638 1.44 -7.31 -10.19
C MET A 638 1.50 -7.01 -11.69
N VAL A 639 1.42 -5.74 -12.10
CA VAL A 639 1.52 -5.37 -13.53
C VAL A 639 2.85 -5.84 -14.14
N LEU A 640 3.96 -5.63 -13.42
CA LEU A 640 5.29 -6.09 -13.87
C LEU A 640 5.34 -7.62 -14.02
N ALA A 641 4.78 -8.37 -13.07
CA ALA A 641 4.74 -9.83 -13.14
C ALA A 641 3.94 -10.30 -14.36
N VAL A 642 2.77 -9.71 -14.67
CA VAL A 642 2.01 -10.03 -15.90
C VAL A 642 2.86 -9.79 -17.15
N LEU A 643 3.55 -8.64 -17.21
CA LEU A 643 4.41 -8.30 -18.35
C LEU A 643 5.57 -9.28 -18.51
N VAL A 644 6.21 -9.69 -17.41
CA VAL A 644 7.28 -10.70 -17.42
C VAL A 644 6.75 -12.05 -17.87
N PHE A 645 5.57 -12.48 -17.40
CA PHE A 645 4.96 -13.73 -17.86
C PHE A 645 4.53 -13.69 -19.33
N LEU A 646 4.04 -12.55 -19.82
CA LEU A 646 3.78 -12.35 -21.24
C LEU A 646 5.07 -12.43 -22.07
N LEU A 647 6.15 -11.80 -21.60
CA LEU A 647 7.45 -11.84 -22.25
C LEU A 647 8.02 -13.26 -22.30
N ILE A 648 8.02 -13.97 -21.17
CA ILE A 648 8.46 -15.38 -21.09
C ILE A 648 7.58 -16.25 -21.97
N GLY A 649 6.25 -16.07 -21.92
CA GLY A 649 5.31 -16.81 -22.75
C GLY A 649 5.56 -16.60 -24.24
N TYR A 650 5.81 -15.35 -24.66
CA TYR A 650 6.13 -15.01 -26.03
C TYR A 650 7.48 -15.59 -26.48
N GLN A 651 8.53 -15.45 -25.65
CA GLN A 651 9.87 -15.97 -25.92
C GLN A 651 9.83 -17.48 -26.10
N THR A 652 9.25 -18.21 -25.14
CA THR A 652 9.13 -19.68 -25.19
C THR A 652 8.30 -20.13 -26.39
N ALA A 653 7.19 -19.46 -26.68
CA ALA A 653 6.36 -19.80 -27.84
C ALA A 653 7.09 -19.55 -29.16
N SER A 654 7.89 -18.48 -29.25
CA SER A 654 8.72 -18.18 -30.41
C SER A 654 9.83 -19.20 -30.59
N ASP A 655 10.54 -19.53 -29.51
CA ASP A 655 11.66 -20.48 -29.51
C ASP A 655 11.24 -21.88 -29.97
N ILE A 656 10.01 -22.30 -29.66
CA ILE A 656 9.43 -23.56 -30.14
C ILE A 656 8.93 -23.42 -31.59
N MET A 657 8.30 -22.30 -31.94
CA MET A 657 7.61 -22.18 -33.23
C MET A 657 8.56 -21.91 -34.41
N ILE A 658 9.69 -21.23 -34.21
CA ILE A 658 10.70 -20.99 -35.24
C ILE A 658 11.18 -22.29 -35.91
N PRO A 659 11.71 -23.30 -35.18
CA PRO A 659 12.19 -24.53 -35.80
C PRO A 659 11.06 -25.35 -36.42
N VAL A 660 9.86 -25.36 -35.82
CA VAL A 660 8.71 -26.09 -36.37
C VAL A 660 8.24 -25.48 -37.70
N ARG A 661 8.25 -24.15 -37.83
CA ARG A 661 7.99 -23.49 -39.13
C ARG A 661 9.07 -23.81 -40.14
N ALA A 662 10.34 -23.72 -39.75
CA ALA A 662 11.45 -24.04 -40.64
C ALA A 662 11.42 -25.49 -41.15
N LEU A 663 11.02 -26.44 -40.30
CA LEU A 663 10.76 -27.84 -40.68
C LEU A 663 9.60 -27.96 -41.66
N THR A 664 8.50 -27.24 -41.41
CA THR A 664 7.33 -27.23 -42.29
C THR A 664 7.70 -26.69 -43.67
N ASP A 665 8.44 -25.58 -43.72
CA ASP A 665 8.95 -24.97 -44.95
C ASP A 665 9.92 -25.93 -45.66
N GLY A 666 10.82 -26.58 -44.91
CA GLY A 666 11.71 -27.60 -45.47
C GLY A 666 10.96 -28.77 -46.09
N MET A 667 9.93 -29.29 -45.42
CA MET A 667 9.09 -30.35 -45.98
C MET A 667 8.38 -29.91 -47.26
N HIS A 668 7.90 -28.67 -47.30
CA HIS A 668 7.31 -28.09 -48.51
C HIS A 668 8.33 -28.00 -49.66
N GLN A 669 9.59 -27.62 -49.37
CA GLN A 669 10.67 -27.60 -50.36
C GLN A 669 10.96 -28.99 -50.95
N ILE A 670 10.91 -30.05 -50.13
CA ILE A 670 11.01 -31.43 -50.64
C ILE A 670 9.83 -31.78 -51.54
N GLY A 671 8.62 -31.35 -51.19
CA GLY A 671 7.43 -31.52 -52.05
C GLY A 671 7.58 -30.86 -53.42
N LEU A 672 8.32 -29.74 -53.48
CA LEU A 672 8.69 -29.04 -54.72
C LEU A 672 9.94 -29.64 -55.42
N GLN A 673 10.43 -30.80 -54.97
CA GLN A 673 11.63 -31.48 -55.47
C GLN A 673 12.94 -30.70 -55.30
N ASN A 674 12.97 -29.68 -54.44
CA ASN A 674 14.18 -28.94 -54.13
C ASN A 674 14.95 -29.62 -52.99
N TYR A 675 15.68 -30.69 -53.30
CA TYR A 675 16.40 -31.49 -52.29
C TYR A 675 17.69 -30.83 -51.78
N PHE A 676 18.08 -29.67 -52.30
CA PHE A 676 19.27 -28.93 -51.85
C PHE A 676 18.97 -27.95 -50.71
N TYR A 677 17.69 -27.66 -50.42
CA TYR A 677 17.31 -26.80 -49.30
C TYR A 677 17.74 -27.39 -47.95
N ARG A 678 18.34 -26.56 -47.09
CA ARG A 678 18.77 -26.94 -45.73
C ARG A 678 18.21 -25.95 -44.74
N ILE A 679 17.80 -26.44 -43.57
CA ILE A 679 17.22 -25.62 -42.51
C ILE A 679 18.30 -24.81 -41.79
N GLY A 680 19.47 -25.41 -41.54
CA GLY A 680 20.65 -24.69 -41.04
C GLY A 680 20.47 -23.99 -39.69
N LEU A 681 19.59 -24.51 -38.82
CA LEU A 681 19.40 -23.99 -37.47
C LEU A 681 20.39 -24.65 -36.50
N ASP A 682 21.17 -23.83 -35.79
CA ASP A 682 22.12 -24.28 -34.78
C ASP A 682 21.44 -24.38 -33.41
N ARG A 683 20.89 -25.57 -33.10
CA ARG A 683 20.22 -25.89 -31.84
C ARG A 683 20.64 -27.28 -31.34
N ASN A 684 20.76 -27.40 -30.02
CA ASN A 684 21.20 -28.62 -29.34
C ASN A 684 20.08 -29.38 -28.61
N ASP A 685 18.81 -29.07 -28.89
CA ASP A 685 17.63 -29.74 -28.34
C ASP A 685 17.02 -30.75 -29.33
N GLU A 686 15.93 -31.41 -28.93
CA GLU A 686 15.23 -32.39 -29.75
C GLU A 686 14.72 -31.78 -31.07
N LEU A 687 14.34 -30.50 -31.05
CA LEU A 687 13.93 -29.76 -32.24
C LEU A 687 15.11 -29.52 -33.18
N GLY A 688 16.29 -29.20 -32.65
CA GLY A 688 17.55 -29.14 -33.40
C GLY A 688 17.92 -30.49 -34.01
N GLN A 689 17.81 -31.58 -33.25
CA GLN A 689 18.04 -32.94 -33.74
C GLN A 689 17.08 -33.31 -34.87
N LEU A 690 15.81 -32.88 -34.79
CA LEU A 690 14.83 -33.09 -35.85
C LEU A 690 15.18 -32.31 -37.12
N CYS A 691 15.60 -31.03 -36.99
CA CYS A 691 16.09 -30.23 -38.11
C CYS A 691 17.33 -30.85 -38.78
N ALA A 692 18.30 -31.31 -37.97
CA ALA A 692 19.49 -31.99 -38.48
C ALA A 692 19.16 -33.34 -39.15
N SER A 693 18.13 -34.03 -38.68
CA SER A 693 17.65 -35.27 -39.30
C SER A 693 16.95 -35.01 -40.63
N TYR A 694 16.18 -33.91 -40.73
CA TYR A 694 15.69 -33.42 -42.03
C TYR A 694 16.83 -33.09 -42.99
N ASP A 695 17.87 -32.37 -42.55
CA ASP A 695 19.00 -31.99 -43.42
C ASP A 695 19.76 -33.22 -43.95
N ARG A 696 19.93 -34.26 -43.11
CA ARG A 696 20.50 -35.56 -43.53
C ARG A 696 19.60 -36.28 -44.53
N PHE A 697 18.29 -36.28 -44.31
CA PHE A 697 17.32 -36.89 -45.23
C PHE A 697 17.30 -36.19 -46.59
N ALA A 698 17.24 -34.85 -46.60
CA ALA A 698 17.27 -34.04 -47.81
C ALA A 698 18.59 -34.24 -48.59
N LYS A 699 19.72 -34.37 -47.88
CA LYS A 699 21.02 -34.74 -48.48
C LYS A 699 20.97 -36.10 -49.17
N GLY A 700 20.44 -37.13 -48.51
CA GLY A 700 20.31 -38.47 -49.11
C GLY A 700 19.44 -38.49 -50.38
N LEU A 701 18.35 -37.70 -50.41
CA LEU A 701 17.52 -37.56 -51.61
C LEU A 701 18.25 -36.86 -52.76
N ALA A 702 18.98 -35.77 -52.47
CA ALA A 702 19.76 -35.05 -53.47
C ALA A 702 20.85 -35.95 -54.10
N GLU A 703 21.57 -36.72 -53.28
CA GLU A 703 22.60 -37.66 -53.76
C GLU A 703 22.02 -38.75 -54.67
N LYS A 704 20.84 -39.28 -54.30
CA LYS A 704 20.15 -40.31 -55.10
C LYS A 704 19.66 -39.77 -56.46
N GLU A 705 19.19 -38.53 -56.52
CA GLU A 705 18.78 -37.91 -57.80
C GLU A 705 19.97 -37.75 -58.76
N VAL A 706 21.13 -37.36 -58.24
CA VAL A 706 22.35 -37.19 -59.04
C VAL A 706 22.84 -38.55 -59.59
N MET A 707 22.83 -39.61 -58.78
CA MET A 707 23.23 -40.95 -59.23
C MET A 707 22.33 -41.50 -60.35
N GLY A 708 21.02 -41.21 -60.31
CA GLY A 708 20.10 -41.61 -61.38
C GLY A 708 20.43 -41.02 -62.75
N LYS A 709 21.05 -39.83 -62.79
CA LYS A 709 21.43 -39.13 -64.03
C LYS A 709 22.77 -39.60 -64.62
N MET A 710 23.54 -40.45 -63.93
CA MET A 710 24.90 -40.88 -64.35
C MET A 710 24.97 -42.26 -65.06
N LEU A 711 23.85 -42.93 -65.33
CA LEU A 711 23.81 -44.23 -66.04
C LEU A 711 23.84 -44.06 -67.58
N SER A 712 24.58 -44.91 -68.31
CA SER A 712 24.66 -44.90 -69.80
C SER A 712 23.29 -45.04 -70.47
N ARG A 713 23.10 -44.36 -71.63
CA ARG A 713 21.85 -44.36 -72.41
C ARG A 713 21.45 -45.77 -72.88
N SER A 714 22.41 -46.64 -73.14
CA SER A 714 22.19 -48.05 -73.50
C SER A 714 21.66 -48.87 -72.33
N ALA A 715 22.17 -48.62 -71.12
CA ALA A 715 21.66 -49.22 -69.89
C ALA A 715 20.24 -48.70 -69.56
N GLN A 716 19.98 -47.41 -69.80
CA GLN A 716 18.63 -46.83 -69.64
C GLN A 716 17.62 -47.44 -70.62
N LEU A 717 17.98 -47.61 -71.90
CA LEU A 717 17.12 -48.24 -72.91
C LEU A 717 16.88 -49.74 -72.65
N ALA A 718 17.92 -50.47 -72.22
CA ALA A 718 17.78 -51.87 -71.83
C ALA A 718 16.89 -52.02 -70.58
N MET A 719 17.01 -51.13 -69.60
CA MET A 719 16.13 -51.12 -68.43
C MET A 719 14.69 -50.72 -68.78
N ALA A 720 14.50 -49.73 -69.66
CA ALA A 720 13.18 -49.31 -70.12
C ALA A 720 12.45 -50.42 -70.91
N GLY A 721 13.15 -51.16 -71.77
CA GLY A 721 12.59 -52.31 -72.49
C GLY A 721 12.29 -53.53 -71.58
N SER A 722 12.99 -53.64 -70.44
CA SER A 722 12.78 -54.73 -69.46
C SER A 722 11.70 -54.45 -68.41
N ALA A 723 11.17 -53.23 -68.33
CA ALA A 723 10.07 -52.90 -67.41
C ALA A 723 8.75 -53.60 -67.80
N ASP A 724 8.55 -53.92 -69.08
CA ASP A 724 7.39 -54.65 -69.59
C ASP A 724 7.57 -56.18 -69.62
N ALA A 725 8.79 -56.70 -69.48
CA ALA A 725 9.11 -58.12 -69.58
C ALA A 725 9.89 -58.61 -68.36
N GLY A 726 9.23 -58.62 -67.20
CA GLY A 726 9.56 -59.41 -66.01
C GLY A 726 11.01 -59.89 -65.84
N GLY A 727 11.93 -58.97 -65.54
CA GLY A 727 13.05 -59.24 -64.63
C GLY A 727 14.23 -60.12 -65.10
N GLN A 728 14.32 -60.53 -66.37
CA GLN A 728 15.51 -61.26 -66.86
C GLN A 728 16.06 -60.61 -68.15
N LEU A 729 17.11 -59.79 -67.99
CA LEU A 729 17.91 -59.23 -69.09
C LEU A 729 18.64 -60.36 -69.81
N LEU A 730 17.97 -60.96 -70.80
CA LEU A 730 18.51 -62.02 -71.65
C LEU A 730 19.63 -61.46 -72.53
N SER A 731 20.79 -62.10 -72.48
CA SER A 731 21.88 -61.87 -73.42
C SER A 731 21.40 -62.13 -74.84
N SER A 732 21.63 -61.19 -75.77
CA SER A 732 21.22 -61.36 -77.18
C SER A 732 22.44 -61.38 -78.10
N LYS A 733 22.43 -62.24 -79.13
CA LYS A 733 23.41 -62.18 -80.22
C LYS A 733 22.97 -61.07 -81.18
N ARG A 734 23.81 -60.06 -81.37
CA ARG A 734 23.57 -58.96 -82.30
C ARG A 734 24.86 -58.60 -83.03
N GLU A 735 24.73 -58.11 -84.25
CA GLU A 735 25.85 -57.55 -84.99
C GLU A 735 26.16 -56.13 -84.49
N PHE A 736 27.43 -55.84 -84.30
CA PHE A 736 27.93 -54.51 -83.98
C PHE A 736 29.09 -54.15 -84.89
N VAL A 737 29.25 -52.85 -85.11
CA VAL A 737 30.48 -52.28 -85.67
C VAL A 737 31.33 -51.78 -84.51
N PHE A 738 32.58 -52.21 -84.49
CA PHE A 738 33.57 -51.88 -83.48
C PHE A 738 34.59 -50.89 -84.05
N ILE A 739 34.83 -49.82 -83.32
CA ILE A 739 35.99 -48.94 -83.51
C ILE A 739 36.90 -49.10 -82.30
N PHE A 740 38.09 -49.64 -82.51
CA PHE A 740 39.11 -49.76 -81.49
C PHE A 740 40.19 -48.71 -81.77
N ILE A 741 40.42 -47.83 -80.81
CA ILE A 741 41.39 -46.74 -80.93
C ILE A 741 42.45 -46.94 -79.87
N GLY A 742 43.73 -46.85 -80.22
CA GLY A 742 44.84 -46.82 -79.28
C GLY A 742 45.82 -45.70 -79.57
N SER A 743 46.52 -45.23 -78.54
CA SER A 743 47.45 -44.11 -78.68
C SER A 743 48.88 -44.66 -78.81
N THR A 744 49.46 -44.52 -80.00
CA THR A 744 50.69 -45.24 -80.41
C THR A 744 51.95 -44.82 -79.63
N ASP A 745 52.07 -43.55 -79.28
CA ASP A 745 53.25 -43.04 -78.56
C ASP A 745 53.06 -42.86 -77.05
N PHE A 746 51.86 -43.13 -76.51
CA PHE A 746 51.55 -42.88 -75.11
C PHE A 746 52.47 -43.67 -74.15
N ALA A 747 52.77 -44.93 -74.48
CA ALA A 747 53.61 -45.78 -73.65
C ALA A 747 55.04 -45.26 -73.47
N GLN A 748 55.58 -44.52 -74.45
CA GLN A 748 56.92 -43.93 -74.38
C GLN A 748 56.95 -42.72 -73.43
N HIS A 749 55.84 -41.96 -73.37
CA HIS A 749 55.70 -40.76 -72.54
C HIS A 749 55.47 -41.06 -71.05
N LEU A 750 55.16 -42.32 -70.68
CA LEU A 750 55.00 -42.77 -69.29
C LEU A 750 56.28 -42.70 -68.44
N SER A 751 57.45 -42.50 -69.07
CA SER A 751 58.77 -42.47 -68.41
C SER A 751 59.23 -41.07 -67.97
N GLY A 752 58.44 -40.01 -68.22
CA GLY A 752 58.77 -38.62 -67.87
C GLY A 752 58.29 -38.17 -66.48
N ASP A 753 58.90 -37.12 -65.93
CA ASP A 753 58.72 -36.66 -64.54
C ASP A 753 57.37 -35.93 -64.25
N ASN A 754 56.54 -35.62 -65.25
CA ASN A 754 55.31 -34.82 -65.07
C ASN A 754 54.02 -35.63 -65.32
N THR A 755 53.74 -36.56 -64.41
CA THR A 755 52.60 -37.49 -64.47
C THR A 755 51.24 -36.79 -64.49
N GLU A 756 51.09 -35.64 -63.82
CA GLU A 756 49.81 -34.91 -63.76
C GLU A 756 49.43 -34.28 -65.11
N GLU A 757 50.40 -33.69 -65.81
CA GLU A 757 50.17 -33.08 -67.12
C GLU A 757 49.93 -34.14 -68.21
N LEU A 758 50.65 -35.27 -68.14
CA LEU A 758 50.42 -36.43 -69.00
C LEU A 758 49.01 -37.01 -68.79
N PHE A 759 48.55 -37.11 -67.54
CA PHE A 759 47.20 -37.58 -67.22
C PHE A 759 46.12 -36.61 -67.73
N LYS A 760 46.36 -35.30 -67.65
CA LYS A 760 45.46 -34.28 -68.21
C LYS A 760 45.37 -34.39 -69.74
N GLN A 761 46.50 -34.49 -70.44
CA GLN A 761 46.55 -34.66 -71.90
C GLN A 761 45.84 -35.94 -72.35
N LEU A 762 46.06 -37.05 -71.64
CA LEU A 762 45.35 -38.31 -71.88
C LEU A 762 43.83 -38.14 -71.73
N LYS A 763 43.41 -37.51 -70.61
CA LYS A 763 41.99 -37.28 -70.32
C LYS A 763 41.34 -36.41 -71.41
N ASP A 764 41.99 -35.34 -71.83
CA ASP A 764 41.47 -34.41 -72.84
C ASP A 764 41.37 -35.09 -74.22
N GLN A 765 42.36 -35.91 -74.59
CA GLN A 765 42.30 -36.75 -75.79
C GLN A 765 41.19 -37.80 -75.74
N VAL A 766 41.08 -38.56 -74.64
CA VAL A 766 40.04 -39.57 -74.47
C VAL A 766 38.65 -38.91 -74.56
N ALA A 767 38.46 -37.76 -73.92
CA ALA A 767 37.20 -37.01 -73.99
C ALA A 767 36.85 -36.58 -75.42
N GLN A 768 37.83 -36.10 -76.19
CA GLN A 768 37.63 -35.70 -77.58
C GLN A 768 37.26 -36.88 -78.48
N LEU A 769 37.95 -38.02 -78.33
CA LEU A 769 37.67 -39.25 -79.09
C LEU A 769 36.29 -39.84 -78.73
N CYS A 770 35.95 -39.89 -77.43
CA CYS A 770 34.64 -40.34 -76.99
C CYS A 770 33.52 -39.46 -77.54
N ARG A 771 33.72 -38.14 -77.53
CA ARG A 771 32.75 -37.19 -78.08
C ARG A 771 32.49 -37.42 -79.57
N ILE A 772 33.53 -37.64 -80.38
CA ILE A 772 33.38 -37.93 -81.82
C ILE A 772 32.53 -39.19 -82.03
N ILE A 773 32.80 -40.26 -81.27
CA ILE A 773 32.05 -41.53 -81.37
C ILE A 773 30.57 -41.32 -80.99
N ILE A 774 30.32 -40.64 -79.86
CA ILE A 774 28.96 -40.41 -79.34
C ILE A 774 28.15 -39.48 -80.25
N ASP A 775 28.75 -38.38 -80.73
CA ASP A 775 28.10 -37.40 -81.61
C ASP A 775 27.67 -38.04 -82.95
N LEU A 776 28.36 -39.11 -83.38
CA LEU A 776 28.05 -39.88 -84.59
C LEU A 776 27.17 -41.11 -84.34
N GLY A 777 26.58 -41.23 -83.15
CA GLY A 777 25.61 -42.27 -82.82
C GLY A 777 26.21 -43.60 -82.35
N GLY A 778 27.50 -43.62 -82.01
CA GLY A 778 28.13 -44.74 -81.30
C GLY A 778 27.97 -44.62 -79.79
N ASP A 779 28.31 -45.68 -79.07
CA ASP A 779 28.44 -45.69 -77.62
C ASP A 779 29.85 -46.15 -77.21
N ILE A 780 30.27 -45.81 -76.00
CA ILE A 780 31.55 -46.23 -75.45
C ILE A 780 31.31 -47.45 -74.57
N ASP A 781 31.76 -48.62 -75.02
CA ASP A 781 31.65 -49.86 -74.23
C ASP A 781 32.68 -49.84 -73.09
N LYS A 782 33.96 -49.58 -73.41
CA LYS A 782 35.02 -49.57 -72.41
C LYS A 782 36.18 -48.65 -72.75
N LEU A 783 36.69 -47.98 -71.70
CA LEU A 783 37.95 -47.26 -71.69
C LEU A 783 39.04 -48.13 -71.04
N MET A 784 40.19 -48.26 -71.69
CA MET A 784 41.28 -49.15 -71.32
C MET A 784 42.60 -48.38 -71.31
N GLY A 785 42.74 -47.44 -70.37
CA GLY A 785 43.90 -46.55 -70.32
C GLY A 785 43.88 -45.58 -71.50
N ASP A 786 44.81 -45.76 -72.43
CA ASP A 786 44.96 -45.01 -73.68
C ASP A 786 44.13 -45.56 -74.85
N LYS A 787 43.42 -46.67 -74.61
CA LYS A 787 42.63 -47.38 -75.61
C LYS A 787 41.13 -47.18 -75.38
N ILE A 788 40.38 -47.05 -76.47
CA ILE A 788 38.94 -46.82 -76.48
C ILE A 788 38.28 -47.88 -77.35
N LEU A 789 37.26 -48.55 -76.79
CA LEU A 789 36.35 -49.40 -77.55
C LEU A 789 35.02 -48.67 -77.73
N GLY A 790 34.81 -48.15 -78.94
CA GLY A 790 33.52 -47.64 -79.39
C GLY A 790 32.71 -48.73 -80.09
N VAL A 791 31.40 -48.71 -79.89
CA VAL A 791 30.46 -49.65 -80.51
C VAL A 791 29.34 -48.90 -81.21
N PHE A 792 28.98 -49.34 -82.41
CA PHE A 792 27.81 -48.84 -83.13
C PHE A 792 26.86 -50.02 -83.32
N ALA A 793 25.67 -49.91 -82.71
CA ALA A 793 24.66 -50.95 -82.80
C ALA A 793 24.07 -51.03 -84.21
N VAL A 794 23.99 -52.23 -84.78
CA VAL A 794 23.20 -52.48 -85.98
C VAL A 794 21.74 -52.67 -85.53
N GLY A 795 20.83 -51.81 -86.00
CA GLY A 795 19.41 -51.87 -85.62
C GLY A 795 18.70 -53.13 -86.16
N ASP A 796 17.70 -53.61 -85.43
CA ASP A 796 17.00 -54.90 -85.68
C ASP A 796 16.14 -54.95 -86.98
N SER A 797 16.16 -53.95 -87.87
CA SER A 797 15.28 -53.87 -89.05
C SER A 797 16.05 -53.72 -90.36
N ASN A 798 16.10 -54.77 -91.21
CA ASN A 798 16.45 -54.85 -92.66
C ASN A 798 17.50 -53.93 -93.32
N ASN A 799 18.17 -53.06 -92.57
CA ASN A 799 19.29 -52.24 -92.97
C ASN A 799 20.52 -53.11 -92.75
N SER A 800 21.28 -53.34 -93.81
CA SER A 800 22.43 -54.25 -93.89
C SER A 800 23.65 -53.79 -93.06
N GLY A 801 23.44 -53.23 -91.86
CA GLY A 801 24.46 -52.57 -91.05
C GLY A 801 24.93 -51.21 -91.59
N GLN A 802 24.32 -50.69 -92.67
CA GLN A 802 24.83 -49.54 -93.41
C GLN A 802 24.98 -48.28 -92.55
N SER A 803 23.98 -47.91 -91.75
CA SER A 803 24.05 -46.70 -90.92
C SER A 803 25.15 -46.79 -89.86
N ALA A 804 25.35 -47.96 -89.25
CA ALA A 804 26.41 -48.18 -88.26
C ALA A 804 27.81 -48.16 -88.91
N ARG A 805 27.94 -48.77 -90.09
CA ARG A 805 29.18 -48.75 -90.88
C ARG A 805 29.51 -47.34 -91.37
N GLN A 806 28.52 -46.59 -91.84
CA GLN A 806 28.69 -45.19 -92.25
C GLN A 806 29.06 -44.28 -91.07
N ALA A 807 28.43 -44.47 -89.91
CA ALA A 807 28.77 -43.76 -88.68
C ALA A 807 30.22 -44.03 -88.27
N ALA A 808 30.67 -45.29 -88.32
CA ALA A 808 32.06 -45.65 -88.03
C ALA A 808 33.06 -45.07 -89.04
N ILE A 809 32.73 -45.02 -90.34
CA ILE A 809 33.55 -44.35 -91.36
C ILE A 809 33.66 -42.85 -91.04
N ASN A 810 32.53 -42.20 -90.75
CA ASN A 810 32.51 -40.77 -90.40
C ASN A 810 33.30 -40.49 -89.12
N ALA A 811 33.22 -41.38 -88.11
CA ALA A 811 33.94 -41.25 -86.86
C ALA A 811 35.45 -41.38 -87.10
N THR A 812 35.83 -42.40 -87.88
CA THR A 812 37.22 -42.59 -88.29
C THR A 812 37.76 -41.37 -89.03
N ARG A 813 37.00 -40.81 -89.98
CA ARG A 813 37.41 -39.61 -90.72
C ARG A 813 37.58 -38.41 -89.81
N GLN A 814 36.62 -38.16 -88.90
CA GLN A 814 36.72 -37.06 -87.95
C GLN A 814 37.88 -37.22 -86.95
N ILE A 815 38.22 -38.46 -86.57
CA ILE A 815 39.39 -38.73 -85.72
C ILE A 815 40.68 -38.41 -86.48
N ILE A 816 40.79 -38.85 -87.73
CA ILE A 816 41.96 -38.54 -88.59
C ILE A 816 42.08 -37.03 -88.80
N GLU A 817 40.97 -36.33 -89.08
CA GLU A 817 40.94 -34.87 -89.19
C GLU A 817 41.35 -34.19 -87.87
N ALA A 818 40.93 -34.71 -86.72
CA ALA A 818 41.31 -34.19 -85.42
C ALA A 818 42.80 -34.39 -85.13
N GLU A 819 43.38 -35.53 -85.51
CA GLU A 819 44.82 -35.79 -85.43
C GLU A 819 45.60 -34.82 -86.32
N GLN A 820 45.21 -34.67 -87.59
CA GLN A 820 45.84 -33.75 -88.55
C GLN A 820 45.75 -32.28 -88.13
N ALA A 821 44.65 -31.89 -87.48
CA ALA A 821 44.44 -30.54 -86.96
C ALA A 821 45.17 -30.28 -85.62
N GLY A 822 45.94 -31.24 -85.11
CA GLY A 822 46.65 -31.12 -83.83
C GLY A 822 45.73 -31.07 -82.60
N LYS A 823 44.50 -31.59 -82.72
CA LYS A 823 43.51 -31.63 -81.62
C LYS A 823 43.64 -32.87 -80.74
N LEU A 824 44.51 -33.82 -81.11
CA LEU A 824 44.86 -34.98 -80.32
C LEU A 824 46.31 -34.82 -79.83
N HIS A 825 46.55 -35.12 -78.56
CA HIS A 825 47.86 -34.98 -77.92
C HIS A 825 48.83 -36.09 -78.30
N PHE A 826 48.33 -37.28 -78.64
CA PHE A 826 49.07 -38.46 -79.03
C PHE A 826 48.52 -39.01 -80.35
N PRO A 827 49.38 -39.44 -81.28
CA PRO A 827 48.94 -40.06 -82.53
C PRO A 827 48.16 -41.35 -82.25
N VAL A 828 47.08 -41.58 -83.01
CA VAL A 828 46.17 -42.70 -82.78
C VAL A 828 46.24 -43.75 -83.88
N ALA A 829 46.05 -45.00 -83.51
CA ALA A 829 45.80 -46.12 -84.41
C ALA A 829 44.36 -46.58 -84.27
N ILE A 830 43.70 -46.88 -85.39
CA ILE A 830 42.28 -47.19 -85.45
C ILE A 830 42.09 -48.54 -86.15
N GLY A 831 41.50 -49.50 -85.44
CA GLY A 831 41.05 -50.77 -85.99
C GLY A 831 39.53 -50.83 -86.04
N VAL A 832 38.97 -50.97 -87.23
CA VAL A 832 37.52 -51.07 -87.42
C VAL A 832 37.14 -52.47 -87.87
N ASN A 833 36.18 -53.08 -87.18
CA ASN A 833 35.66 -54.40 -87.51
C ASN A 833 34.13 -54.42 -87.40
N ALA A 834 33.49 -55.34 -88.12
CA ALA A 834 32.08 -55.66 -87.92
C ALA A 834 31.92 -57.16 -87.63
N GLY A 835 31.00 -57.50 -86.73
CA GLY A 835 30.68 -58.90 -86.49
C GLY A 835 29.67 -59.12 -85.37
N GLU A 836 29.16 -60.35 -85.29
CA GLU A 836 28.22 -60.77 -84.26
C GLU A 836 28.90 -60.97 -82.91
N VAL A 837 28.22 -60.53 -81.87
CA VAL A 837 28.66 -60.52 -80.47
C VAL A 837 27.48 -60.77 -79.56
N ILE A 838 27.77 -61.20 -78.33
CA ILE A 838 26.78 -61.33 -77.27
C ILE A 838 26.78 -60.01 -76.49
N ASN A 839 25.65 -59.33 -76.38
CA ASN A 839 25.48 -58.15 -75.54
C ASN A 839 24.63 -58.48 -74.29
N GLY A 840 24.93 -57.84 -73.16
CA GLY A 840 24.16 -58.03 -71.93
C GLY A 840 24.82 -57.42 -70.70
N MET A 841 24.10 -57.41 -69.56
CA MET A 841 24.71 -57.04 -68.27
C MET A 841 25.54 -58.20 -67.72
N LEU A 842 26.81 -57.95 -67.43
CA LEU A 842 27.71 -58.90 -66.79
C LEU A 842 28.31 -58.27 -65.54
N GLY A 843 28.36 -59.01 -64.43
CA GLY A 843 28.93 -58.55 -63.17
C GLY A 843 28.29 -59.17 -61.93
N PHE A 844 28.82 -58.84 -60.75
CA PHE A 844 28.40 -59.40 -59.46
C PHE A 844 27.97 -58.30 -58.49
N GLY A 845 26.83 -58.51 -57.80
CA GLY A 845 26.28 -57.55 -56.83
C GLY A 845 25.95 -56.20 -57.46
N ALA A 846 26.46 -55.12 -56.85
CA ALA A 846 26.25 -53.74 -57.28
C ALA A 846 27.19 -53.26 -58.41
N LYS A 847 28.15 -54.09 -58.85
CA LYS A 847 29.01 -53.81 -60.02
C LYS A 847 28.54 -54.64 -61.20
N ARG A 848 27.56 -54.13 -61.94
CA ARG A 848 27.07 -54.73 -63.19
C ARG A 848 27.30 -53.74 -64.31
N ASP A 849 28.10 -54.14 -65.30
CA ASP A 849 28.34 -53.34 -66.48
C ASP A 849 27.61 -53.96 -67.67
N PHE A 850 26.99 -53.12 -68.49
CA PHE A 850 26.47 -53.56 -69.78
C PHE A 850 27.65 -53.64 -70.73
N THR A 851 27.94 -54.82 -71.28
CA THR A 851 29.14 -55.04 -72.09
C THR A 851 28.86 -55.94 -73.29
N VAL A 852 29.71 -55.80 -74.31
CA VAL A 852 29.70 -56.59 -75.54
C VAL A 852 30.85 -57.60 -75.54
N ILE A 853 30.53 -58.89 -75.71
CA ILE A 853 31.50 -59.99 -75.64
C ILE A 853 31.46 -60.81 -76.93
N GLY A 854 32.60 -60.95 -77.61
CA GLY A 854 32.74 -61.85 -78.74
C GLY A 854 34.08 -61.72 -79.46
N ASP A 855 34.35 -62.68 -80.35
CA ASP A 855 35.59 -62.72 -81.13
C ASP A 855 35.78 -61.45 -81.99
N ALA A 856 34.68 -60.86 -82.49
CA ALA A 856 34.71 -59.63 -83.28
C ALA A 856 35.33 -58.43 -82.53
N VAL A 857 35.16 -58.34 -81.21
CA VAL A 857 35.81 -57.31 -80.37
C VAL A 857 37.33 -57.51 -80.37
N ASN A 858 37.78 -58.74 -80.14
CA ASN A 858 39.20 -59.07 -80.13
C ASN A 858 39.86 -58.86 -81.49
N VAL A 859 39.13 -59.10 -82.59
CA VAL A 859 39.60 -58.81 -83.95
C VAL A 859 39.82 -57.31 -84.14
N SER A 860 38.91 -56.44 -83.69
CA SER A 860 39.10 -54.98 -83.80
C SER A 860 40.37 -54.47 -83.11
N ALA A 861 40.66 -54.96 -81.90
CA ALA A 861 41.88 -54.63 -81.15
C ALA A 861 43.16 -55.14 -81.85
N ARG A 862 43.07 -56.27 -82.56
CA ARG A 862 44.21 -56.82 -83.32
C ARG A 862 44.45 -56.03 -84.61
N ILE A 863 43.39 -55.57 -85.26
CA ILE A 863 43.48 -54.72 -86.45
C ILE A 863 44.12 -53.37 -86.10
N GLU A 864 43.75 -52.78 -84.96
CA GLU A 864 44.39 -51.56 -84.44
C GLU A 864 45.91 -51.73 -84.28
N LYS A 865 46.37 -52.85 -83.70
CA LYS A 865 47.80 -53.14 -83.60
C LYS A 865 48.52 -53.30 -84.94
N GLU A 866 47.83 -53.76 -85.98
CA GLU A 866 48.41 -53.78 -87.33
C GLU A 866 48.42 -52.37 -87.95
N ALA A 867 47.41 -51.55 -87.63
CA ALA A 867 47.32 -50.15 -88.08
C ALA A 867 48.39 -49.26 -87.44
N GLU A 868 48.82 -49.56 -86.21
CA GLU A 868 49.93 -48.90 -85.51
C GLU A 868 51.27 -48.98 -86.27
N LYS A 869 51.48 -50.03 -87.08
CA LYS A 869 52.71 -50.19 -87.88
C LYS A 869 52.79 -49.26 -89.08
N LEU A 870 51.74 -48.50 -89.37
CA LEU A 870 51.67 -47.62 -90.53
C LEU A 870 52.32 -46.26 -90.23
N PRO A 871 53.07 -45.69 -91.19
CA PRO A 871 53.72 -44.39 -90.98
C PRO A 871 52.72 -43.23 -90.94
N GLU A 872 51.66 -43.29 -91.75
CA GLU A 872 50.62 -42.25 -91.87
C GLU A 872 49.24 -42.91 -92.01
N GLN A 873 48.18 -42.18 -91.63
CA GLN A 873 46.78 -42.66 -91.64
C GLN A 873 46.67 -44.08 -91.06
N ARG A 874 46.96 -44.20 -89.75
CA ARG A 874 47.03 -45.46 -88.99
C ARG A 874 45.65 -46.07 -88.76
N CYS A 875 44.90 -46.30 -89.83
CA CYS A 875 43.57 -46.87 -89.78
C CYS A 875 43.44 -48.05 -90.73
N LEU A 876 42.93 -49.16 -90.20
CA LEU A 876 42.65 -50.37 -90.96
C LEU A 876 41.24 -50.88 -90.69
N PHE A 877 40.63 -51.45 -91.72
CA PHE A 877 39.29 -52.02 -91.70
C PHE A 877 39.35 -53.51 -92.06
N SER A 878 38.53 -54.32 -91.41
CA SER A 878 38.42 -55.75 -91.72
C SER A 878 37.69 -56.02 -93.05
N HIS A 879 37.91 -57.21 -93.62
CA HIS A 879 37.13 -57.65 -94.77
C HIS A 879 35.64 -57.74 -94.46
N GLU A 880 35.27 -58.21 -93.27
CA GLU A 880 33.89 -58.28 -92.78
C GLU A 880 33.26 -56.88 -92.65
N PHE A 881 34.08 -55.85 -92.40
CA PHE A 881 33.64 -54.46 -92.44
C PHE A 881 33.36 -54.00 -93.89
N VAL A 882 34.29 -54.23 -94.80
CA VAL A 882 34.22 -53.71 -96.17
C VAL A 882 33.22 -54.48 -97.04
N SER A 883 33.11 -55.80 -96.89
CA SER A 883 32.17 -56.64 -97.64
C SER A 883 30.70 -56.35 -97.32
N GLY A 884 30.44 -55.79 -96.13
CA GLY A 884 29.11 -55.37 -95.71
C GLY A 884 28.73 -53.97 -96.19
N LEU A 885 29.56 -53.24 -96.93
CA LEU A 885 29.21 -51.93 -97.50
C LEU A 885 28.52 -52.08 -98.86
N THR A 886 27.54 -51.22 -99.13
CA THR A 886 26.93 -51.12 -100.48
C THR A 886 27.87 -50.51 -101.52
N ASP A 887 28.79 -49.64 -101.08
CA ASP A 887 29.84 -49.04 -101.89
C ASP A 887 31.19 -49.15 -101.15
N ALA A 888 32.11 -49.93 -101.72
CA ALA A 888 33.45 -50.15 -101.19
C ALA A 888 34.55 -49.44 -102.02
N SER A 889 34.18 -48.53 -102.93
CA SER A 889 35.12 -47.85 -103.84
C SER A 889 36.18 -47.01 -103.12
N ALA A 890 35.87 -46.52 -101.93
CA ALA A 890 36.80 -45.78 -101.06
C ALA A 890 37.76 -46.67 -100.27
N PHE A 891 37.81 -47.98 -100.52
CA PHE A 891 38.68 -48.92 -99.80
C PHE A 891 39.66 -49.62 -100.73
N SER A 892 40.94 -49.55 -100.38
CA SER A 892 42.01 -50.29 -101.07
C SER A 892 42.53 -51.44 -100.20
N LEU A 893 42.76 -52.61 -100.81
CA LEU A 893 43.35 -53.75 -100.11
C LEU A 893 44.79 -53.38 -99.72
N HIS A 894 45.08 -53.39 -98.42
CA HIS A 894 46.39 -53.02 -97.90
C HIS A 894 47.31 -54.24 -97.74
N SER A 895 46.84 -55.28 -97.07
CA SER A 895 47.64 -56.47 -96.76
C SER A 895 46.76 -57.65 -96.38
N GLU A 896 47.27 -58.87 -96.55
CA GLU A 896 46.75 -60.07 -95.90
C GLU A 896 47.61 -60.39 -94.66
N ALA A 897 47.05 -60.20 -93.47
CA ALA A 897 47.78 -60.35 -92.21
C ALA A 897 47.33 -61.62 -91.47
N ALA A 898 48.30 -62.42 -91.01
CA ALA A 898 48.05 -63.53 -90.10
C ALA A 898 47.91 -63.00 -88.67
N LEU A 899 46.67 -62.83 -88.20
CA LEU A 899 46.42 -62.39 -86.83
C LEU A 899 46.62 -63.54 -85.84
N LYS A 900 47.38 -63.29 -84.77
CA LYS A 900 47.71 -64.28 -83.72
C LYS A 900 46.45 -64.98 -83.19
N GLY A 901 46.37 -66.30 -83.39
CA GLY A 901 45.24 -67.13 -82.93
C GLY A 901 44.11 -67.35 -83.93
N LYS A 902 44.25 -66.94 -85.19
CA LYS A 902 43.37 -67.31 -86.31
C LYS A 902 44.14 -68.20 -87.30
N SER A 903 43.47 -69.23 -87.83
CA SER A 903 44.04 -70.17 -88.80
C SER A 903 44.01 -69.67 -90.25
N ALA A 904 43.26 -68.60 -90.54
CA ALA A 904 43.14 -67.98 -91.85
C ALA A 904 43.71 -66.54 -91.84
N THR A 905 44.40 -66.15 -92.92
CA THR A 905 44.86 -64.77 -93.15
C THR A 905 43.66 -63.84 -93.34
N LEU A 906 43.68 -62.67 -92.69
CA LEU A 906 42.59 -61.69 -92.77
C LEU A 906 42.99 -60.57 -93.73
N LYS A 907 42.11 -60.23 -94.68
CA LYS A 907 42.29 -59.11 -95.61
C LYS A 907 42.00 -57.80 -94.89
N LEU A 908 42.98 -56.91 -94.85
CA LEU A 908 42.88 -55.59 -94.24
C LEU A 908 42.84 -54.51 -95.32
N TYR A 909 41.94 -53.55 -95.14
CA TYR A 909 41.68 -52.48 -96.10
C TYR A 909 42.03 -51.12 -95.49
N ARG A 910 42.49 -50.20 -96.34
CA ARG A 910 42.68 -48.78 -96.00
C ARG A 910 41.57 -47.96 -96.65
N LEU A 911 41.14 -46.93 -95.93
CA LEU A 911 40.29 -45.87 -96.47
C LEU A 911 41.16 -44.94 -97.32
N THR A 912 40.83 -44.78 -98.61
CA THR A 912 41.57 -43.96 -99.59
C THR A 912 41.09 -42.53 -99.65
#